data_AF-A0A7W9EVT9-F1
#
_entry.id   AF-A0A7W9EVT9-F1
#
_cell.length_a   1.000
_cell.length_b   1.000
_cell.length_c   1.000
_cell.angle_alpha   90.00
_cell.angle_beta   90.00
_cell.angle_gamma   90.00
#
_symmetry.space_group_name_H-M   'P 1'
#
loop_
_entity.id
_entity.type
_entity.pdbx_description
1 polymer ?
#
loop_
_entity_poly.entity_id
_entity_poly.type
_entity_poly.pdbx_seq_one_letter_code
_entity_poly.pdbx_strand_id
1 'polypeptide(L)'
;MTIDIYKHPGAKRSMIPTAEQQAWADEEKIGPRVVRYPRNKDLDPQLMWRGKDEEDLSSLTVNAPPIYIQEQIHPKAIIERLEAESRARKREGEEPDLFGDFNGRPADQKARTEFYEHDQNWTNRLVLGDSLLVMASFAEREALRGQVQCIYFDPPFGIQFNSNFQPRTDSRKVTDGKREDRSREPEVIQAFRDTWRDGVNSYLSYLRDRLLVARDLLSDTGSIFLQMGEDNAHLVRGLMDEVFGRQNFVVQISIQKTGSQTGDFIQSNVDYILWFAKDKAQAKFRRLFLMRSKSALRQADLTTIDRGDFSPYPLTSDGFRETTTVPFEFEGATFHPGALRHWGVTTDELARVGRAGRLVRQKAQIRMRYFHDDYPVQSLGSYWSDVGGATGKVYVVQTAPKVVERCILMATDPGDLVLDPTCGSGTIPYVAEQWGRRWIAIDTSRVALTLARARMMGASYPFYLLQDSEEGLEKENELLPPGKKRLPPTRYNRDIRRGFVYERVPHVTLKGIGANKQIDVIHESYAALIAAQLGELASLTGVSEWTEWSVPRQPRDDWNGEASRVLAEHWGTRRARQLALDESVAKNAELELLFDRPYVDRKRTRVAGPFTFESLSPHRVIPVGEDDPYLAETLEPDRQNVVRFRSQEQTDFGKVVVEHLRRAGVRNTKKDEHITFESLAPRPGDGWVSYEGRYEDKKGKVQRVAVAVGPEYDAVGRDFMVQAQKEALRGLFDVLVVCGFQFAPETDESRFDTRDLIVLKARMNQDIRVGDRLKNTGASNMFVVFGEPDIEVRPVAGQKYEVEILGVDIFDPTTGELRSSADPRDDVACWFIDDAYDDESFFVRHAYFLNGKESDPYAALKRALGSEVDKEAWESLYTATSRPFARPDTGKICVKVINHFGDEVQKVFRVR
;
A
#
# COMPACT_ATOMS: atom_id res chain seq x y z
N MET A 1 25.77 -10.31 -0.24
CA MET A 1 24.35 -10.08 -0.53
C MET A 1 24.31 -8.94 -1.54
N THR A 2 23.36 -8.92 -2.47
CA THR A 2 23.25 -7.81 -3.45
C THR A 2 21.90 -7.15 -3.33
N ILE A 3 21.85 -5.83 -3.48
CA ILE A 3 20.61 -5.06 -3.43
C ILE A 3 19.95 -5.05 -4.81
N ASP A 4 18.67 -5.43 -4.85
CA ASP A 4 17.90 -5.47 -6.07
C ASP A 4 16.52 -4.83 -5.90
N ILE A 5 15.83 -4.63 -7.02
CA ILE A 5 14.45 -4.15 -7.07
C ILE A 5 13.66 -4.98 -8.09
N TYR A 6 12.34 -5.02 -7.94
CA TYR A 6 11.50 -5.50 -9.02
C TYR A 6 11.30 -4.41 -10.06
N LYS A 7 11.44 -4.80 -11.33
CA LYS A 7 11.15 -3.94 -12.47
C LYS A 7 9.80 -4.34 -13.04
N HIS A 8 9.06 -3.35 -13.55
CA HIS A 8 7.79 -3.56 -14.23
C HIS A 8 7.94 -3.21 -15.72
N PRO A 9 8.65 -4.05 -16.51
CA PRO A 9 8.92 -3.74 -17.91
C PRO A 9 7.61 -3.59 -18.70
N GLY A 10 7.52 -2.50 -19.47
CA GLY A 10 6.33 -2.19 -20.26
C GLY A 10 5.16 -1.57 -19.48
N ALA A 11 5.26 -1.43 -18.15
CA ALA A 11 4.31 -0.62 -17.40
C ALA A 11 4.63 0.87 -17.62
N LYS A 12 3.62 1.63 -18.04
CA LYS A 12 3.68 3.06 -18.31
C LYS A 12 2.64 3.81 -17.49
N ARG A 13 2.87 5.10 -17.29
CA ARG A 13 1.90 6.04 -16.73
C ARG A 13 1.98 7.35 -17.52
N SER A 14 0.88 8.10 -17.52
CA SER A 14 0.88 9.44 -18.12
C SER A 14 1.95 10.31 -17.49
N MET A 15 2.58 11.13 -18.34
CA MET A 15 3.50 12.16 -17.89
C MET A 15 2.70 13.31 -17.29
N ILE A 16 2.88 13.52 -16.00
CA ILE A 16 2.27 14.61 -15.25
C ILE A 16 3.32 15.68 -14.98
N PRO A 17 2.93 16.96 -14.84
CA PRO A 17 3.88 18.02 -14.55
C PRO A 17 4.55 17.78 -13.20
N THR A 18 5.81 18.18 -13.11
CA THR A 18 6.42 18.39 -11.80
C THR A 18 5.90 19.69 -11.20
N ALA A 19 6.16 19.85 -9.92
CA ALA A 19 5.88 21.06 -9.20
C ALA A 19 6.56 22.27 -9.90
N GLU A 20 7.80 22.07 -10.36
CA GLU A 20 8.64 23.06 -11.02
C GLU A 20 8.12 23.49 -12.40
N GLN A 21 7.46 22.57 -13.09
CA GLN A 21 7.06 22.76 -14.48
C GLN A 21 5.70 23.43 -14.69
N GLN A 22 4.99 23.73 -13.60
CA GLN A 22 3.64 24.28 -13.64
C GLN A 22 3.51 25.53 -14.51
N ALA A 23 4.48 26.46 -14.46
CA ALA A 23 4.40 27.72 -15.20
C ALA A 23 4.48 27.56 -16.73
N TRP A 24 5.04 26.45 -17.21
CA TRP A 24 5.12 26.14 -18.66
C TRP A 24 3.95 25.32 -19.16
N ALA A 25 3.03 25.02 -18.26
CA ALA A 25 2.02 24.03 -18.44
C ALA A 25 0.77 24.75 -18.98
N ASP A 26 0.29 24.33 -20.16
CA ASP A 26 -0.79 25.00 -20.89
C ASP A 26 -2.08 25.12 -20.04
N GLU A 27 -2.52 26.35 -19.76
CA GLU A 27 -3.69 26.64 -18.90
C GLU A 27 -4.97 25.97 -19.40
N GLU A 28 -5.18 25.86 -20.73
CA GLU A 28 -6.35 25.17 -21.30
C GLU A 28 -6.30 23.66 -21.03
N LYS A 29 -5.10 23.09 -20.90
CA LYS A 29 -4.90 21.65 -20.62
C LYS A 29 -4.95 21.34 -19.13
N ILE A 30 -4.66 22.31 -18.26
CA ILE A 30 -4.39 22.10 -16.83
C ILE A 30 -5.47 22.67 -15.92
N GLY A 31 -6.35 23.54 -16.42
CA GLY A 31 -7.56 23.96 -15.73
C GLY A 31 -8.43 22.77 -15.28
N PRO A 32 -9.14 22.87 -14.14
CA PRO A 32 -9.89 21.76 -13.55
C PRO A 32 -10.95 21.24 -14.53
N ARG A 33 -10.97 19.92 -14.76
CA ARG A 33 -12.00 19.25 -15.56
C ARG A 33 -13.14 18.82 -14.66
N VAL A 34 -14.37 18.95 -15.14
CA VAL A 34 -15.56 18.57 -14.38
C VAL A 34 -16.05 17.21 -14.86
N VAL A 35 -15.99 16.20 -13.99
CA VAL A 35 -16.47 14.84 -14.27
C VAL A 35 -17.85 14.66 -13.70
N ARG A 36 -18.78 14.11 -14.49
CA ARG A 36 -20.16 13.82 -14.08
C ARG A 36 -20.40 12.32 -13.99
N TYR A 37 -20.82 11.86 -12.82
CA TYR A 37 -21.22 10.47 -12.59
C TYR A 37 -22.76 10.40 -12.50
N PRO A 38 -23.44 9.73 -13.46
CA PRO A 38 -24.89 9.63 -13.44
C PRO A 38 -25.35 8.79 -12.24
N ARG A 39 -26.38 9.25 -11.55
CA ARG A 39 -27.04 8.50 -10.46
C ARG A 39 -28.08 7.57 -11.09
N ASN A 40 -28.05 6.28 -10.74
CA ASN A 40 -29.04 5.32 -11.22
C ASN A 40 -30.12 5.11 -10.15
N LYS A 41 -31.35 5.53 -10.44
CA LYS A 41 -32.52 5.41 -9.54
C LYS A 41 -33.28 4.10 -9.72
N ASP A 42 -32.97 3.33 -10.76
CA ASP A 42 -33.66 2.09 -11.11
C ASP A 42 -33.04 0.85 -10.41
N LEU A 43 -32.09 1.04 -9.49
CA LEU A 43 -31.46 -0.05 -8.74
C LEU A 43 -32.41 -0.61 -7.68
N ASP A 44 -32.47 -1.95 -7.57
CA ASP A 44 -33.24 -2.70 -6.57
C ASP A 44 -32.58 -2.62 -5.16
N PRO A 45 -33.34 -2.82 -4.06
CA PRO A 45 -33.55 -1.82 -3.00
C PRO A 45 -32.32 -0.96 -2.62
N GLN A 46 -32.53 0.35 -2.58
CA GLN A 46 -31.52 1.33 -2.17
C GLN A 46 -31.63 1.70 -0.67
N LEU A 47 -30.48 2.02 -0.06
CA LEU A 47 -30.43 2.58 1.28
C LEU A 47 -30.89 4.05 1.24
N MET A 48 -31.80 4.45 2.13
CA MET A 48 -32.27 5.84 2.24
C MET A 48 -31.66 6.53 3.47
N TRP A 49 -31.12 7.73 3.30
CA TRP A 49 -30.58 8.55 4.38
C TRP A 49 -30.86 10.03 4.13
N ARG A 50 -30.70 10.86 5.17
CA ARG A 50 -31.02 12.29 5.10
C ARG A 50 -30.17 12.99 4.03
N GLY A 51 -30.82 13.70 3.10
CA GLY A 51 -30.16 14.46 2.03
C GLY A 51 -29.90 13.64 0.74
N LYS A 52 -30.04 12.31 0.78
CA LYS A 52 -29.78 11.45 -0.38
C LYS A 52 -30.64 11.81 -1.59
N ASP A 53 -31.94 12.01 -1.39
CA ASP A 53 -32.88 12.32 -2.48
C ASP A 53 -32.50 13.59 -3.23
N GLU A 54 -32.12 14.64 -2.48
CA GLU A 54 -31.67 15.92 -3.04
C GLU A 54 -30.36 15.75 -3.83
N GLU A 55 -29.41 14.98 -3.29
CA GLU A 55 -28.16 14.65 -3.97
C GLU A 55 -28.41 13.84 -5.25
N ASP A 56 -29.39 12.93 -5.24
CA ASP A 56 -29.73 12.07 -6.36
C ASP A 56 -30.59 12.76 -7.44
N LEU A 57 -31.05 13.99 -7.21
CA LEU A 57 -31.69 14.81 -8.25
C LEU A 57 -30.71 15.19 -9.37
N SER A 58 -29.40 15.21 -9.08
CA SER A 58 -28.36 15.61 -10.03
C SER A 58 -27.24 14.57 -10.13
N SER A 59 -26.48 14.60 -11.22
CA SER A 59 -25.27 13.79 -11.34
C SER A 59 -24.23 14.26 -10.32
N LEU A 60 -23.51 13.32 -9.71
CA LEU A 60 -22.36 13.66 -8.88
C LEU A 60 -21.33 14.35 -9.77
N THR A 61 -20.97 15.57 -9.40
CA THR A 61 -20.03 16.41 -10.14
C THR A 61 -18.74 16.54 -9.33
N VAL A 62 -17.63 16.08 -9.88
CA VAL A 62 -16.32 16.05 -9.21
C VAL A 62 -15.30 16.78 -10.07
N ASN A 63 -14.52 17.67 -9.45
CA ASN A 63 -13.40 18.30 -10.11
C ASN A 63 -12.23 17.31 -10.21
N ALA A 64 -11.62 17.21 -11.38
CA ALA A 64 -10.39 16.47 -11.67
C ALA A 64 -9.23 17.46 -11.82
N PRO A 65 -8.64 17.94 -10.71
CA PRO A 65 -7.48 18.82 -10.73
C PRO A 65 -6.22 18.13 -11.29
N PRO A 66 -5.25 18.86 -11.81
CA PRO A 66 -3.93 18.30 -12.12
C PRO A 66 -3.25 17.77 -10.84
N ILE A 67 -2.35 16.80 -11.02
CA ILE A 67 -1.52 16.24 -9.95
C ILE A 67 -0.07 16.55 -10.30
N TYR A 68 0.71 16.98 -9.31
CA TYR A 68 2.08 17.44 -9.49
C TYR A 68 3.08 16.57 -8.74
N ILE A 69 4.15 16.15 -9.41
CA ILE A 69 5.28 15.45 -8.77
C ILE A 69 6.06 16.45 -7.95
N GLN A 70 6.15 16.19 -6.64
CA GLN A 70 6.91 17.00 -5.68
C GLN A 70 8.30 16.43 -5.43
N GLU A 71 8.42 15.09 -5.43
CA GLU A 71 9.68 14.41 -5.13
C GLU A 71 9.80 13.13 -5.92
N GLN A 72 11.02 12.81 -6.31
CA GLN A 72 11.40 11.56 -6.94
C GLN A 72 12.36 10.79 -6.07
N ILE A 73 12.01 9.53 -5.74
CA ILE A 73 12.72 8.73 -4.75
C ILE A 73 13.10 7.39 -5.37
N HIS A 74 14.40 7.08 -5.35
CA HIS A 74 14.94 5.80 -5.80
C HIS A 74 15.74 5.12 -4.67
N PRO A 75 15.08 4.33 -3.79
CA PRO A 75 15.71 3.76 -2.60
C PRO A 75 17.01 3.01 -2.89
N LYS A 76 17.04 2.21 -3.96
CA LYS A 76 18.26 1.48 -4.36
C LYS A 76 19.45 2.41 -4.65
N ALA A 77 19.24 3.57 -5.26
CA ALA A 77 20.33 4.50 -5.60
C ALA A 77 20.88 5.17 -4.33
N ILE A 78 19.99 5.51 -3.38
CA ILE A 78 20.37 6.03 -2.05
C ILE A 78 21.27 5.04 -1.32
N ILE A 79 20.94 3.74 -1.34
CA ILE A 79 21.75 2.73 -0.67
C ILE A 79 23.04 2.40 -1.43
N GLU A 80 23.00 2.33 -2.77
CA GLU A 80 24.22 2.12 -3.58
C GLU A 80 25.24 3.26 -3.38
N ARG A 81 24.76 4.51 -3.20
CA ARG A 81 25.61 5.64 -2.81
C ARG A 81 26.20 5.45 -1.40
N LEU A 82 25.42 4.96 -0.44
CA LEU A 82 25.90 4.66 0.91
C LEU A 82 26.96 3.52 0.92
N GLU A 83 26.80 2.51 0.08
CA GLU A 83 27.81 1.48 -0.16
C GLU A 83 29.07 2.06 -0.82
N ALA A 84 28.90 2.93 -1.82
CA ALA A 84 30.02 3.61 -2.48
C ALA A 84 30.83 4.42 -1.48
N GLU A 85 30.19 5.11 -0.55
CA GLU A 85 30.85 5.83 0.54
C GLU A 85 31.66 4.89 1.46
N SER A 86 31.07 3.75 1.83
CA SER A 86 31.76 2.71 2.62
C SER A 86 32.99 2.15 1.89
N ARG A 87 32.94 2.09 0.55
CA ARG A 87 34.08 1.70 -0.31
C ARG A 87 35.10 2.84 -0.47
N ALA A 88 34.64 4.08 -0.62
CA ALA A 88 35.47 5.28 -0.77
C ALA A 88 36.34 5.53 0.47
N ARG A 89 35.79 5.30 1.67
CA ARG A 89 36.56 5.28 2.93
C ARG A 89 37.66 4.23 2.96
N LYS A 90 37.58 3.21 2.09
CA LYS A 90 38.60 2.16 1.93
C LYS A 90 39.54 2.41 0.75
N ARG A 91 39.14 3.15 -0.30
CA ARG A 91 39.96 3.56 -1.47
C ARG A 91 39.35 4.78 -2.17
N GLU A 92 40.16 5.80 -2.50
CA GLU A 92 39.74 6.95 -3.31
C GLU A 92 39.41 6.55 -4.77
N GLY A 93 38.22 6.90 -5.26
CA GLY A 93 37.79 6.65 -6.65
C GLY A 93 36.45 7.33 -6.98
N GLU A 94 36.25 7.65 -8.26
CA GLU A 94 35.12 8.41 -8.84
C GLU A 94 33.74 7.77 -8.61
N GLU A 95 32.73 8.60 -8.31
CA GLU A 95 31.33 8.20 -8.14
C GLU A 95 30.59 8.14 -9.50
N PRO A 96 29.97 7.00 -9.88
CA PRO A 96 29.06 6.96 -11.03
C PRO A 96 27.73 7.69 -10.73
N ASP A 97 27.11 8.31 -11.73
CA ASP A 97 25.78 8.93 -11.60
C ASP A 97 24.68 7.86 -11.50
N LEU A 98 24.24 7.57 -10.28
CA LEU A 98 23.23 6.56 -9.93
C LEU A 98 21.79 7.10 -9.97
N PHE A 99 21.60 8.40 -10.24
CA PHE A 99 20.33 9.12 -10.08
C PHE A 99 19.84 9.81 -11.37
N GLY A 100 20.37 9.43 -12.54
CA GLY A 100 19.85 9.88 -13.83
C GLY A 100 18.35 9.56 -14.03
N ASP A 101 17.70 10.22 -15.00
CA ASP A 101 16.26 10.12 -15.22
C ASP A 101 15.76 8.67 -15.39
N PHE A 102 15.14 8.12 -14.35
CA PHE A 102 14.58 6.77 -14.34
C PHE A 102 13.13 6.72 -14.84
N ASN A 103 12.47 7.88 -15.02
CA ASN A 103 11.13 7.95 -15.59
C ASN A 103 11.15 7.75 -17.10
N GLY A 104 12.32 7.85 -17.75
CA GLY A 104 12.45 7.65 -19.19
C GLY A 104 11.68 8.71 -19.97
N ARG A 105 11.84 9.98 -19.58
CA ARG A 105 11.21 11.12 -20.25
C ARG A 105 11.72 11.25 -21.69
N PRO A 106 10.94 11.86 -22.60
CA PRO A 106 11.40 12.18 -23.94
C PRO A 106 12.72 12.96 -23.93
N ALA A 107 13.59 12.63 -24.88
CA ALA A 107 14.85 13.34 -25.09
C ALA A 107 14.62 14.76 -25.65
N ASP A 108 13.49 14.98 -26.32
CA ASP A 108 13.09 16.29 -26.85
C ASP A 108 12.49 17.17 -25.75
N GLN A 109 13.04 18.37 -25.58
CA GLN A 109 12.62 19.35 -24.58
C GLN A 109 11.19 19.86 -24.82
N LYS A 110 10.72 19.90 -26.07
CA LYS A 110 9.35 20.33 -26.38
C LYS A 110 8.32 19.32 -25.85
N ALA A 111 8.58 18.03 -26.09
CA ALA A 111 7.74 16.93 -25.59
C ALA A 111 7.72 16.82 -24.05
N ARG A 112 8.69 17.42 -23.33
CA ARG A 112 8.70 17.48 -21.86
C ARG A 112 7.68 18.46 -21.26
N THR A 113 7.10 19.33 -22.08
CA THR A 113 6.06 20.30 -21.67
C THR A 113 4.65 19.89 -22.13
N GLU A 114 4.54 18.82 -22.91
CA GLU A 114 3.28 18.25 -23.42
C GLU A 114 2.68 17.25 -22.39
N PHE A 115 2.25 17.78 -21.24
CA PHE A 115 1.70 16.97 -20.14
C PHE A 115 0.43 16.24 -20.55
N TYR A 116 0.27 15.01 -20.04
CA TYR A 116 -0.83 14.08 -20.34
C TYR A 116 -0.89 13.56 -21.79
N GLU A 117 0.03 13.96 -22.67
CA GLU A 117 0.07 13.49 -24.07
C GLU A 117 1.06 12.34 -24.28
N HIS A 118 2.06 12.23 -23.40
CA HIS A 118 3.11 11.22 -23.47
C HIS A 118 3.11 10.30 -22.25
N ASP A 119 3.60 9.08 -22.48
CA ASP A 119 3.79 8.08 -21.45
C ASP A 119 5.23 8.05 -20.94
N GLN A 120 5.38 7.90 -19.63
CA GLN A 120 6.66 7.67 -18.95
C GLN A 120 6.68 6.29 -18.28
N ASN A 121 7.86 5.83 -17.86
CA ASN A 121 8.01 4.59 -17.10
C ASN A 121 7.17 4.63 -15.83
N TRP A 122 6.64 3.47 -15.45
CA TRP A 122 5.90 3.35 -14.20
C TRP A 122 6.79 3.63 -12.98
N THR A 123 6.28 4.49 -12.10
CA THR A 123 6.78 4.71 -10.74
C THR A 123 5.61 4.58 -9.77
N ASN A 124 5.85 4.00 -8.59
CA ASN A 124 4.82 3.92 -7.56
C ASN A 124 4.55 5.32 -6.96
N ARG A 125 3.41 5.52 -6.29
CA ARG A 125 2.91 6.88 -5.98
C ARG A 125 2.38 7.01 -4.56
N LEU A 126 2.88 8.00 -3.84
CA LEU A 126 2.27 8.55 -2.63
C LEU A 126 1.68 9.91 -2.98
N VAL A 127 0.36 10.09 -2.83
CA VAL A 127 -0.33 11.32 -3.25
C VAL A 127 -0.98 12.00 -2.05
N LEU A 128 -0.62 13.25 -1.80
CA LEU A 128 -1.25 14.14 -0.83
C LEU A 128 -2.47 14.83 -1.44
N GLY A 129 -3.65 14.56 -0.90
CA GLY A 129 -4.89 15.24 -1.28
C GLY A 129 -6.14 14.40 -1.01
N ASP A 130 -7.31 15.02 -1.23
CA ASP A 130 -8.59 14.33 -1.09
C ASP A 130 -8.71 13.20 -2.13
N SER A 131 -8.97 11.98 -1.66
CA SER A 131 -9.01 10.79 -2.51
C SER A 131 -10.12 10.81 -3.57
N LEU A 132 -11.23 11.52 -3.36
CA LEU A 132 -12.24 11.69 -4.39
C LEU A 132 -11.70 12.50 -5.58
N LEU A 133 -11.02 13.61 -5.30
CA LEU A 133 -10.43 14.48 -6.33
C LEU A 133 -9.28 13.77 -7.05
N VAL A 134 -8.37 13.15 -6.30
CA VAL A 134 -7.22 12.42 -6.86
C VAL A 134 -7.70 11.26 -7.75
N MET A 135 -8.67 10.45 -7.29
CA MET A 135 -9.20 9.36 -8.10
C MET A 135 -9.95 9.88 -9.35
N ALA A 136 -10.64 11.02 -9.26
CA ALA A 136 -11.26 11.63 -10.44
C ALA A 136 -10.20 12.08 -11.46
N SER A 137 -9.07 12.63 -11.00
CA SER A 137 -7.93 12.97 -11.86
C SER A 137 -7.29 11.76 -12.50
N PHE A 138 -7.15 10.65 -11.77
CA PHE A 138 -6.70 9.38 -12.34
C PHE A 138 -7.64 8.86 -13.43
N ALA A 139 -8.94 8.95 -13.20
CA ALA A 139 -9.95 8.49 -14.13
C ALA A 139 -10.01 9.37 -15.41
N GLU A 140 -9.86 10.68 -15.28
CA GLU A 140 -10.08 11.63 -16.37
C GLU A 140 -8.82 12.07 -17.11
N ARG A 141 -7.70 12.22 -16.39
CA ARG A 141 -6.45 12.76 -16.95
C ARG A 141 -5.39 11.70 -17.24
N GLU A 142 -5.33 10.64 -16.43
CA GLU A 142 -4.24 9.66 -16.47
C GLU A 142 -4.65 8.29 -17.04
N ALA A 143 -5.80 8.21 -17.71
CA ALA A 143 -6.31 7.01 -18.37
C ALA A 143 -6.34 5.74 -17.47
N LEU A 144 -6.52 5.90 -16.15
CA LEU A 144 -6.53 4.79 -15.19
C LEU A 144 -7.92 4.12 -15.02
N ARG A 145 -8.95 4.58 -15.75
CA ARG A 145 -10.25 3.88 -15.81
C ARG A 145 -10.03 2.44 -16.28
N GLY A 146 -10.58 1.47 -15.55
CA GLY A 146 -10.44 0.07 -15.92
C GLY A 146 -9.06 -0.56 -15.68
N GLN A 147 -8.10 0.13 -15.06
CA GLN A 147 -6.71 -0.34 -14.95
C GLN A 147 -6.35 -0.88 -13.57
N VAL A 148 -7.07 -0.50 -12.51
CA VAL A 148 -6.78 -0.90 -11.14
C VAL A 148 -7.26 -2.33 -10.90
N GLN A 149 -6.38 -3.23 -10.45
CA GLN A 149 -6.78 -4.61 -10.20
C GLN A 149 -7.38 -4.81 -8.81
N CYS A 150 -6.83 -4.13 -7.81
CA CYS A 150 -7.27 -4.28 -6.43
C CYS A 150 -7.33 -2.91 -5.75
N ILE A 151 -8.45 -2.64 -5.09
CA ILE A 151 -8.59 -1.50 -4.18
C ILE A 151 -8.69 -2.07 -2.77
N TYR A 152 -7.78 -1.67 -1.87
CA TYR A 152 -7.95 -1.90 -0.44
C TYR A 152 -8.36 -0.57 0.18
N PHE A 153 -9.57 -0.51 0.73
CA PHE A 153 -10.15 0.70 1.28
C PHE A 153 -10.36 0.51 2.79
N ASP A 154 -9.59 1.22 3.60
CA ASP A 154 -9.69 1.20 5.07
C ASP A 154 -10.18 2.57 5.56
N PRO A 155 -11.44 2.93 5.27
CA PRO A 155 -11.96 4.23 5.61
C PRO A 155 -12.08 4.41 7.13
N PRO A 156 -12.29 5.65 7.59
CA PRO A 156 -12.94 5.88 8.88
C PRO A 156 -14.16 5.00 9.09
N PHE A 157 -14.33 4.43 10.27
CA PHE A 157 -15.45 3.52 10.55
C PHE A 157 -16.80 4.24 10.79
N GLY A 158 -16.84 5.58 10.74
CA GLY A 158 -18.08 6.35 10.91
C GLY A 158 -18.69 6.29 12.32
N ILE A 159 -17.85 6.03 13.32
CA ILE A 159 -18.22 5.82 14.74
C ILE A 159 -17.84 7.03 15.60
N GLN A 160 -18.52 7.22 16.74
CA GLN A 160 -18.23 8.29 17.69
C GLN A 160 -16.94 8.01 18.47
N PHE A 161 -15.79 8.21 17.83
CA PHE A 161 -14.49 7.99 18.45
C PHE A 161 -13.69 9.28 18.50
N ASN A 162 -13.50 9.79 19.72
CA ASN A 162 -12.64 10.93 19.96
C ASN A 162 -11.14 10.55 19.87
N SER A 163 -10.43 11.27 19.00
CA SER A 163 -8.96 11.40 18.90
C SER A 163 -8.12 10.12 19.03
N ASN A 164 -7.84 9.48 17.89
CA ASN A 164 -6.74 8.51 17.73
C ASN A 164 -5.68 8.98 16.71
N PHE A 165 -5.57 10.29 16.49
CA PHE A 165 -4.63 10.83 15.51
C PHE A 165 -3.29 11.13 16.12
N GLN A 166 -2.24 10.63 15.47
CA GLN A 166 -0.87 11.00 15.76
C GLN A 166 -0.64 12.43 15.23
N PRO A 167 -0.57 13.45 16.09
CA PRO A 167 -0.42 14.83 15.64
C PRO A 167 1.02 15.15 15.22
N ARG A 168 1.97 14.29 15.59
CA ARG A 168 3.41 14.47 15.35
C ARG A 168 4.08 13.14 15.04
N THR A 169 5.10 13.13 14.19
CA THR A 169 5.86 11.93 13.82
C THR A 169 6.63 11.30 15.00
N ASP A 170 6.94 12.08 16.04
CA ASP A 170 7.76 11.71 17.20
C ASP A 170 6.97 11.12 18.40
N SER A 171 5.65 11.25 18.43
CA SER A 171 4.82 10.77 19.55
C SER A 171 3.62 9.94 19.09
N ARG A 172 3.48 8.73 19.65
CA ARG A 172 2.32 7.84 19.43
C ARG A 172 1.25 7.94 20.53
N LYS A 173 1.47 8.76 21.56
CA LYS A 173 0.52 8.89 22.68
C LYS A 173 -0.58 9.86 22.26
N VAL A 174 -1.82 9.38 22.25
CA VAL A 174 -3.02 10.20 22.02
C VAL A 174 -3.92 9.98 23.22
N THR A 175 -4.25 11.06 23.95
CA THR A 175 -5.14 11.01 25.12
C THR A 175 -6.43 11.76 24.81
N ASP A 176 -7.56 11.07 24.95
CA ASP A 176 -8.88 11.65 24.71
C ASP A 176 -9.14 12.91 25.57
N GLY A 177 -9.82 13.90 24.99
CA GLY A 177 -10.29 15.11 25.68
C GLY A 177 -9.27 16.25 25.83
N LYS A 178 -7.97 16.00 25.68
CA LYS A 178 -6.97 17.08 25.73
C LYS A 178 -6.98 17.90 24.44
N ARG A 179 -7.06 19.24 24.57
CA ARG A 179 -6.93 20.17 23.42
C ARG A 179 -5.59 20.02 22.68
N GLU A 180 -4.59 19.44 23.34
CA GLU A 180 -3.19 19.30 22.91
C GLU A 180 -2.96 18.13 21.94
N ASP A 181 -3.79 17.08 22.01
CA ASP A 181 -3.66 15.85 21.20
C ASP A 181 -4.58 15.89 19.95
N ARG A 182 -5.07 17.09 19.58
CA ARG A 182 -5.92 17.29 18.39
C ARG A 182 -5.05 17.43 17.15
N SER A 183 -5.31 16.63 16.10
CA SER A 183 -4.68 16.80 14.80
C SER A 183 -4.82 18.25 14.32
N ARG A 184 -3.75 18.80 13.74
CA ARG A 184 -3.69 20.15 13.16
C ARG A 184 -4.32 20.21 11.76
N GLU A 185 -4.68 19.06 11.18
CA GLU A 185 -5.26 18.88 9.84
C GLU A 185 -6.77 18.60 9.95
N PRO A 186 -7.65 19.56 9.60
CA PRO A 186 -9.10 19.35 9.63
C PRO A 186 -9.68 18.36 8.60
N GLU A 187 -8.99 17.99 7.51
CA GLU A 187 -9.39 16.86 6.65
C GLU A 187 -9.33 15.50 7.39
N VAL A 188 -8.31 15.33 8.24
CA VAL A 188 -8.21 14.20 9.17
C VAL A 188 -9.34 14.26 10.21
N ILE A 189 -9.78 15.48 10.55
CA ILE A 189 -10.98 15.73 11.37
C ILE A 189 -12.28 15.43 10.59
N GLN A 190 -12.34 15.67 9.28
CA GLN A 190 -13.51 15.39 8.43
C GLN A 190 -13.69 13.90 8.21
N ALA A 191 -12.60 13.18 7.97
CA ALA A 191 -12.67 11.74 7.79
C ALA A 191 -13.09 11.03 9.10
N PHE A 192 -12.67 11.51 10.29
CA PHE A 192 -12.80 10.68 11.51
C PHE A 192 -13.34 11.37 12.77
N ARG A 193 -13.64 12.67 12.79
CA ARG A 193 -14.19 13.31 14.00
C ARG A 193 -15.70 13.39 13.95
N ASP A 194 -16.30 12.64 14.87
CA ASP A 194 -17.47 12.86 15.75
C ASP A 194 -18.52 13.97 15.53
N THR A 195 -18.57 14.66 14.40
CA THR A 195 -19.62 15.60 14.01
C THR A 195 -19.60 15.81 12.49
N TRP A 196 -19.71 14.71 11.73
CA TRP A 196 -20.47 14.77 10.47
C TRP A 196 -21.72 15.59 10.76
N ARG A 197 -21.98 16.64 9.97
CA ARG A 197 -23.06 17.59 10.26
C ARG A 197 -24.39 16.88 10.59
N ASP A 198 -24.62 15.76 9.91
CA ASP A 198 -25.76 14.86 10.07
C ASP A 198 -25.39 13.42 10.52
N GLY A 199 -24.23 13.21 11.15
CA GLY A 199 -23.80 11.89 11.64
C GLY A 199 -23.53 10.88 10.50
N VAL A 200 -24.00 9.65 10.66
CA VAL A 200 -23.83 8.57 9.67
C VAL A 200 -24.33 8.93 8.26
N ASN A 201 -25.29 9.85 8.13
CA ASN A 201 -25.81 10.29 6.82
C ASN A 201 -24.71 10.91 5.96
N SER A 202 -23.92 11.83 6.51
CA SER A 202 -22.84 12.48 5.75
C SER A 202 -21.67 11.52 5.48
N TYR A 203 -21.44 10.55 6.36
CA TYR A 203 -20.47 9.48 6.16
C TYR A 203 -20.84 8.57 4.97
N LEU A 204 -22.13 8.23 4.83
CA LEU A 204 -22.63 7.45 3.70
C LEU A 204 -22.48 8.21 2.38
N SER A 205 -22.78 9.53 2.35
CA SER A 205 -22.50 10.36 1.17
C SER A 205 -21.00 10.39 0.82
N TYR A 206 -20.14 10.59 1.83
CA TYR A 206 -18.68 10.58 1.67
C TYR A 206 -18.16 9.28 1.04
N LEU A 207 -18.61 8.13 1.55
CA LEU A 207 -18.21 6.83 1.02
C LEU A 207 -18.79 6.58 -0.37
N ARG A 208 -20.06 6.92 -0.58
CA ARG A 208 -20.76 6.69 -1.85
C ARG A 208 -20.00 7.31 -3.02
N ASP A 209 -19.64 8.57 -2.87
CA ASP A 209 -19.01 9.34 -3.94
C ASP A 209 -17.63 8.74 -4.30
N ARG A 210 -16.86 8.30 -3.29
CA ARG A 210 -15.58 7.63 -3.49
C ARG A 210 -15.73 6.24 -4.11
N LEU A 211 -16.72 5.47 -3.68
CA LEU A 211 -16.98 4.12 -4.19
C LEU A 211 -17.38 4.16 -5.67
N LEU A 212 -18.11 5.18 -6.10
CA LEU A 212 -18.46 5.38 -7.52
C LEU A 212 -17.21 5.56 -8.38
N VAL A 213 -16.29 6.46 -7.99
CA VAL A 213 -15.05 6.67 -8.73
C VAL A 213 -14.13 5.44 -8.64
N ALA A 214 -14.06 4.80 -7.47
CA ALA A 214 -13.30 3.56 -7.28
C ALA A 214 -13.78 2.44 -8.21
N ARG A 215 -15.09 2.30 -8.44
CA ARG A 215 -15.66 1.32 -9.38
C ARG A 215 -15.22 1.58 -10.82
N ASP A 216 -15.13 2.84 -11.23
CA ASP A 216 -14.68 3.21 -12.58
C ASP A 216 -13.18 2.95 -12.81
N LEU A 217 -12.36 3.07 -11.76
CA LEU A 217 -10.94 2.76 -11.82
C LEU A 217 -10.65 1.25 -11.89
N LEU A 218 -11.52 0.41 -11.33
CA LEU A 218 -11.33 -1.04 -11.33
C LEU A 218 -11.38 -1.65 -12.74
N SER A 219 -10.47 -2.58 -13.01
CA SER A 219 -10.55 -3.48 -14.17
C SER A 219 -11.76 -4.40 -14.05
N ASP A 220 -12.22 -4.98 -15.17
CA ASP A 220 -13.39 -5.86 -15.18
C ASP A 220 -13.19 -7.12 -14.30
N THR A 221 -11.94 -7.56 -14.19
CA THR A 221 -11.55 -8.65 -13.28
C THR A 221 -11.22 -8.19 -11.85
N GLY A 222 -11.29 -6.88 -11.61
CA GLY A 222 -10.82 -6.20 -10.42
C GLY A 222 -11.71 -6.41 -9.19
N SER A 223 -11.13 -6.23 -8.01
CA SER A 223 -11.82 -6.38 -6.73
C SER A 223 -11.55 -5.22 -5.78
N ILE A 224 -12.53 -4.91 -4.93
CA ILE A 224 -12.40 -3.99 -3.81
C ILE A 224 -12.62 -4.74 -2.49
N PHE A 225 -11.75 -4.46 -1.53
CA PHE A 225 -11.86 -4.91 -0.14
C PHE A 225 -12.05 -3.66 0.73
N LEU A 226 -13.21 -3.55 1.37
CA LEU A 226 -13.51 -2.46 2.29
C LEU A 226 -13.51 -2.98 3.73
N GLN A 227 -12.60 -2.48 4.55
CA GLN A 227 -12.48 -2.86 5.97
C GLN A 227 -13.32 -1.92 6.85
N MET A 228 -14.06 -2.49 7.81
CA MET A 228 -14.82 -1.70 8.76
C MET A 228 -15.18 -2.45 10.05
N GLY A 229 -15.45 -1.68 11.12
CA GLY A 229 -16.08 -2.13 12.35
C GLY A 229 -17.53 -2.56 12.20
N GLU A 230 -18.07 -3.14 13.27
CA GLU A 230 -19.43 -3.70 13.29
C GLU A 230 -20.55 -2.67 13.16
N ASP A 231 -20.32 -1.45 13.67
CA ASP A 231 -21.36 -0.42 13.83
C ASP A 231 -22.01 -0.04 12.50
N ASN A 232 -21.23 0.10 11.43
CA ASN A 232 -21.71 0.55 10.13
C ASN A 232 -21.61 -0.52 9.03
N ALA A 233 -21.13 -1.74 9.33
CA ALA A 233 -20.92 -2.83 8.36
C ALA A 233 -22.13 -3.12 7.48
N HIS A 234 -23.32 -3.12 8.08
CA HIS A 234 -24.57 -3.38 7.39
C HIS A 234 -25.01 -2.22 6.47
N LEU A 235 -24.77 -0.98 6.86
CA LEU A 235 -25.08 0.21 6.06
C LEU A 235 -24.15 0.33 4.86
N VAL A 236 -22.84 0.17 5.06
CA VAL A 236 -21.86 0.22 3.97
C VAL A 236 -22.02 -0.97 3.06
N ARG A 237 -22.43 -2.13 3.58
CA ARG A 237 -22.80 -3.26 2.72
C ARG A 237 -23.93 -2.91 1.76
N GLY A 238 -25.01 -2.30 2.27
CA GLY A 238 -26.12 -1.83 1.43
C GLY A 238 -25.66 -0.79 0.40
N LEU A 239 -24.77 0.14 0.81
CA LEU A 239 -24.18 1.13 -0.09
C LEU A 239 -23.33 0.49 -1.20
N MET A 240 -22.51 -0.51 -0.88
CA MET A 240 -21.73 -1.24 -1.87
C MET A 240 -22.61 -2.08 -2.80
N ASP A 241 -23.74 -2.61 -2.33
CA ASP A 241 -24.72 -3.27 -3.20
C ASP A 241 -25.30 -2.29 -4.24
N GLU A 242 -25.57 -1.04 -3.85
CA GLU A 242 -26.02 0.02 -4.76
C GLU A 242 -24.91 0.36 -5.78
N VAL A 243 -23.66 0.54 -5.32
CA VAL A 243 -22.57 0.97 -6.20
C VAL A 243 -22.08 -0.13 -7.12
N PHE A 244 -21.88 -1.36 -6.63
CA PHE A 244 -21.28 -2.47 -7.39
C PHE A 244 -22.31 -3.45 -7.95
N GLY A 245 -23.54 -3.42 -7.45
CA GLY A 245 -24.56 -4.44 -7.72
C GLY A 245 -24.44 -5.62 -6.76
N ARG A 246 -25.57 -6.02 -6.17
CA ARG A 246 -25.65 -7.12 -5.20
C ARG A 246 -25.09 -8.45 -5.70
N GLN A 247 -25.24 -8.74 -6.98
CA GLN A 247 -24.71 -9.93 -7.64
C GLN A 247 -23.17 -10.00 -7.63
N ASN A 248 -22.51 -8.84 -7.53
CA ASN A 248 -21.07 -8.72 -7.54
C ASN A 248 -20.42 -8.85 -6.17
N PHE A 249 -21.22 -9.01 -5.12
CA PHE A 249 -20.71 -9.35 -3.81
C PHE A 249 -20.08 -10.74 -3.80
N VAL A 250 -18.86 -10.83 -3.27
CA VAL A 250 -18.12 -12.08 -3.15
C VAL A 250 -18.40 -12.72 -1.80
N VAL A 251 -17.94 -12.09 -0.71
CA VAL A 251 -18.08 -12.59 0.66
C VAL A 251 -17.78 -11.50 1.69
N GLN A 252 -18.30 -11.67 2.90
CA GLN A 252 -17.93 -10.86 4.07
C GLN A 252 -16.96 -11.68 4.91
N ILE A 253 -15.79 -11.12 5.18
CA ILE A 253 -14.72 -11.75 5.92
C ILE A 253 -14.72 -11.17 7.33
N SER A 254 -14.70 -12.03 8.35
CA SER A 254 -14.61 -11.64 9.75
C SER A 254 -13.19 -11.83 10.25
N ILE A 255 -12.60 -10.78 10.80
CA ILE A 255 -11.23 -10.74 11.32
C ILE A 255 -11.29 -10.65 12.83
N GLN A 256 -10.72 -11.61 13.54
CA GLN A 256 -10.60 -11.51 14.99
C GLN A 256 -9.56 -10.45 15.37
N LYS A 257 -9.96 -9.39 16.08
CA LYS A 257 -9.08 -8.31 16.53
C LYS A 257 -8.40 -8.61 17.86
N THR A 258 -9.17 -9.14 18.80
CA THR A 258 -8.78 -9.33 20.20
C THR A 258 -9.23 -10.70 20.71
N GLY A 259 -8.58 -11.16 21.77
CA GLY A 259 -9.02 -12.35 22.52
C GLY A 259 -10.34 -12.09 23.26
N SER A 260 -10.83 -13.11 23.96
CA SER A 260 -12.06 -13.00 24.77
C SER A 260 -11.96 -11.84 25.77
N GLN A 261 -12.97 -10.99 25.80
CA GLN A 261 -13.08 -9.88 26.74
C GLN A 261 -14.25 -10.13 27.70
N THR A 262 -14.10 -9.68 28.94
CA THR A 262 -15.18 -9.66 29.93
C THR A 262 -16.06 -8.45 29.69
N GLY A 263 -17.37 -8.64 29.68
CA GLY A 263 -18.36 -7.56 29.66
C GLY A 263 -19.73 -8.07 30.06
N ASP A 264 -20.69 -7.15 30.19
CA ASP A 264 -22.04 -7.47 30.66
C ASP A 264 -22.83 -8.35 29.68
N PHE A 265 -22.49 -8.26 28.39
CA PHE A 265 -23.02 -9.07 27.29
C PHE A 265 -21.90 -9.69 26.44
N ILE A 266 -22.27 -10.48 25.43
CA ILE A 266 -21.33 -11.04 24.45
C ILE A 266 -20.58 -9.89 23.77
N GLN A 267 -19.27 -9.82 24.00
CA GLN A 267 -18.41 -8.78 23.44
C GLN A 267 -18.09 -9.08 21.98
N SER A 268 -18.19 -8.06 21.14
CA SER A 268 -17.68 -8.15 19.77
C SER A 268 -16.16 -8.07 19.77
N ASN A 269 -15.54 -9.03 19.10
CA ASN A 269 -14.08 -9.11 18.98
C ASN A 269 -13.63 -9.18 17.52
N VAL A 270 -14.51 -8.80 16.58
CA VAL A 270 -14.26 -8.90 15.14
C VAL A 270 -14.36 -7.56 14.41
N ASP A 271 -13.56 -7.44 13.36
CA ASP A 271 -13.77 -6.49 12.25
C ASP A 271 -14.29 -7.24 11.03
N TYR A 272 -14.87 -6.49 10.09
CA TYR A 272 -15.33 -7.04 8.82
C TYR A 272 -14.54 -6.48 7.64
N ILE A 273 -14.31 -7.32 6.64
CA ILE A 273 -13.94 -6.90 5.29
C ILE A 273 -15.07 -7.28 4.34
N LEU A 274 -15.60 -6.30 3.62
CA LEU A 274 -16.55 -6.50 2.55
C LEU A 274 -15.79 -6.64 1.23
N TRP A 275 -15.90 -7.81 0.59
CA TRP A 275 -15.27 -8.06 -0.70
C TRP A 275 -16.31 -8.03 -1.82
N PHE A 276 -16.12 -7.08 -2.75
CA PHE A 276 -16.86 -6.99 -4.02
C PHE A 276 -15.90 -7.11 -5.20
N ALA A 277 -16.37 -7.73 -6.28
CA ALA A 277 -15.74 -7.66 -7.59
C ALA A 277 -16.40 -6.55 -8.42
N LYS A 278 -15.73 -6.05 -9.47
CA LYS A 278 -16.40 -5.22 -10.48
C LYS A 278 -17.38 -6.06 -11.30
N ASP A 279 -16.92 -7.21 -11.77
CA ASP A 279 -17.74 -8.29 -12.33
C ASP A 279 -17.33 -9.62 -11.68
N LYS A 280 -18.23 -10.21 -10.89
CA LYS A 280 -17.95 -11.45 -10.16
C LYS A 280 -17.72 -12.64 -11.09
N ALA A 281 -18.29 -12.66 -12.30
CA ALA A 281 -18.08 -13.74 -13.25
C ALA A 281 -16.65 -13.75 -13.82
N GLN A 282 -16.00 -12.59 -13.85
CA GLN A 282 -14.65 -12.41 -14.39
C GLN A 282 -13.59 -12.18 -13.31
N ALA A 283 -13.99 -12.15 -12.03
CA ALA A 283 -13.13 -11.78 -10.93
C ALA A 283 -11.87 -12.66 -10.84
N LYS A 284 -10.71 -12.02 -10.75
CA LYS A 284 -9.46 -12.69 -10.40
C LYS A 284 -9.59 -13.27 -8.98
N PHE A 285 -9.46 -14.59 -8.83
CA PHE A 285 -9.35 -15.25 -7.53
C PHE A 285 -8.20 -16.26 -7.45
N ARG A 286 -7.32 -16.10 -6.45
CA ARG A 286 -6.26 -17.06 -6.08
C ARG A 286 -6.63 -17.67 -4.74
N ARG A 287 -6.79 -18.99 -4.70
CA ARG A 287 -7.14 -19.68 -3.46
C ARG A 287 -5.95 -19.68 -2.52
N LEU A 288 -6.14 -19.17 -1.31
CA LEU A 288 -5.15 -19.25 -0.24
C LEU A 288 -5.44 -20.42 0.68
N PHE A 289 -4.39 -20.91 1.31
CA PHE A 289 -4.44 -22.09 2.16
C PHE A 289 -3.77 -21.85 3.51
N LEU A 290 -4.24 -22.57 4.52
CA LEU A 290 -3.58 -22.69 5.82
C LEU A 290 -2.96 -24.08 5.92
N MET A 291 -1.78 -24.17 6.51
CA MET A 291 -1.21 -25.48 6.85
C MET A 291 -2.05 -26.13 7.93
N ARG A 292 -2.35 -27.42 7.73
CA ARG A 292 -2.96 -28.22 8.78
C ARG A 292 -1.89 -28.55 9.81
N SER A 293 -2.16 -28.28 11.08
CA SER A 293 -1.30 -28.80 12.14
C SER A 293 -1.31 -30.32 12.09
N LYS A 294 -0.16 -30.94 12.35
CA LYS A 294 -0.11 -32.36 12.71
C LYS A 294 -0.69 -32.47 14.13
N SER A 295 -2.01 -32.34 14.26
CA SER A 295 -2.69 -32.58 15.53
C SER A 295 -2.30 -33.98 16.01
N ALA A 296 -2.01 -34.14 17.31
CA ALA A 296 -1.83 -35.43 17.96
C ALA A 296 -3.09 -36.28 17.75
N LEU A 297 -3.14 -36.99 16.63
CA LEU A 297 -4.17 -37.96 16.33
C LEU A 297 -4.06 -39.01 17.43
N ARG A 298 -5.17 -39.21 18.16
CA ARG A 298 -5.23 -40.15 19.29
C ARG A 298 -4.67 -41.50 18.83
N GLN A 299 -3.67 -41.99 19.55
CA GLN A 299 -3.33 -43.41 19.65
C GLN A 299 -4.61 -44.18 20.00
N ALA A 300 -5.37 -44.57 18.99
CA ALA A 300 -6.43 -45.55 19.12
C ALA A 300 -6.17 -46.58 18.03
N ASP A 301 -5.51 -47.66 18.48
CA ASP A 301 -5.37 -48.96 17.82
C ASP A 301 -4.56 -49.00 16.52
N LEU A 302 -3.25 -48.74 16.66
CA LEU A 302 -2.23 -49.08 15.67
C LEU A 302 -2.03 -50.60 15.59
N THR A 303 -2.76 -51.27 14.70
CA THR A 303 -2.48 -52.65 14.24
C THR A 303 -2.38 -52.77 12.70
N THR A 304 -2.31 -51.66 11.96
CA THR A 304 -2.25 -51.66 10.48
C THR A 304 -0.88 -51.23 9.92
N ILE A 305 -0.55 -51.78 8.76
CA ILE A 305 0.75 -51.73 8.04
C ILE A 305 1.08 -50.29 7.64
N ASP A 306 2.35 -49.90 7.80
CA ASP A 306 3.08 -48.85 7.06
C ASP A 306 2.29 -47.67 6.46
N ARG A 307 2.21 -46.57 7.21
CA ARG A 307 2.37 -45.14 6.82
C ARG A 307 1.71 -44.24 7.89
N GLY A 308 2.22 -44.26 9.12
CA GLY A 308 1.84 -43.31 10.17
C GLY A 308 0.32 -43.15 10.43
N ASP A 309 -0.03 -42.06 11.10
CA ASP A 309 -1.42 -41.75 11.46
C ASP A 309 -2.25 -41.30 10.24
N PHE A 310 -3.45 -41.86 10.07
CA PHE A 310 -4.41 -41.47 9.03
C PHE A 310 -5.77 -41.08 9.62
N SER A 311 -6.55 -40.31 8.87
CA SER A 311 -7.95 -40.00 9.17
C SER A 311 -8.89 -40.79 8.26
N PRO A 312 -9.92 -41.47 8.81
CA PRO A 312 -10.88 -42.21 7.99
C PRO A 312 -11.89 -41.26 7.34
N TYR A 313 -11.85 -41.14 6.01
CA TYR A 313 -12.70 -40.23 5.22
C TYR A 313 -13.86 -40.97 4.53
N PRO A 314 -15.09 -40.41 4.48
CA PRO A 314 -16.22 -41.03 3.78
C PRO A 314 -15.97 -41.25 2.28
N LEU A 315 -16.44 -42.37 1.74
CA LEU A 315 -16.34 -42.73 0.32
C LEU A 315 -17.62 -42.43 -0.47
N THR A 316 -18.65 -41.90 0.20
CA THR A 316 -20.00 -41.77 -0.35
C THR A 316 -20.47 -40.33 -0.37
N SER A 317 -21.25 -39.99 -1.39
CA SER A 317 -21.93 -38.71 -1.54
C SER A 317 -23.45 -38.91 -1.47
N ASP A 318 -24.17 -37.83 -1.17
CA ASP A 318 -25.64 -37.86 -1.09
C ASP A 318 -26.28 -37.98 -2.49
N GLY A 319 -27.43 -38.66 -2.54
CA GLY A 319 -28.20 -38.91 -3.75
C GLY A 319 -28.04 -40.34 -4.27
N PHE A 320 -29.03 -40.79 -5.04
CA PHE A 320 -29.02 -42.07 -5.74
C PHE A 320 -28.37 -41.91 -7.12
N ARG A 321 -27.51 -42.86 -7.51
CA ARG A 321 -27.00 -42.99 -8.87
C ARG A 321 -26.97 -44.46 -9.24
N GLU A 322 -27.67 -44.83 -10.30
CA GLU A 322 -27.82 -46.24 -10.72
C GLU A 322 -26.46 -46.95 -10.87
N THR A 323 -25.45 -46.25 -11.40
CA THR A 323 -24.12 -46.83 -11.67
C THR A 323 -23.21 -46.94 -10.45
N THR A 324 -23.48 -46.21 -9.36
CA THR A 324 -22.59 -46.15 -8.17
C THR A 324 -23.32 -46.39 -6.85
N THR A 325 -24.62 -46.66 -6.87
CA THR A 325 -25.39 -47.24 -5.75
C THR A 325 -25.48 -48.75 -5.95
N VAL A 326 -24.33 -49.41 -5.94
CA VAL A 326 -24.21 -50.87 -6.15
C VAL A 326 -23.38 -51.51 -5.04
N PRO A 327 -23.56 -52.82 -4.78
CA PRO A 327 -22.71 -53.56 -3.85
C PRO A 327 -21.24 -53.55 -4.29
N PHE A 328 -20.33 -53.51 -3.33
CA PHE A 328 -18.89 -53.58 -3.55
C PHE A 328 -18.24 -54.59 -2.61
N GLU A 329 -17.44 -55.50 -3.13
CA GLU A 329 -16.73 -56.51 -2.34
C GLU A 329 -15.35 -56.01 -1.92
N PHE A 330 -15.05 -56.09 -0.62
CA PHE A 330 -13.75 -55.73 -0.07
C PHE A 330 -13.38 -56.64 1.10
N GLU A 331 -12.20 -57.27 1.03
CA GLU A 331 -11.67 -58.19 2.06
C GLU A 331 -12.71 -59.26 2.49
N GLY A 332 -13.38 -59.87 1.50
CA GLY A 332 -14.35 -60.95 1.72
C GLY A 332 -15.71 -60.52 2.30
N ALA A 333 -16.01 -59.22 2.35
CA ALA A 333 -17.32 -58.71 2.77
C ALA A 333 -17.91 -57.75 1.73
N THR A 334 -19.24 -57.78 1.61
CA THR A 334 -19.99 -56.90 0.70
C THR A 334 -20.44 -55.64 1.43
N PHE A 335 -20.16 -54.48 0.84
CA PHE A 335 -20.54 -53.17 1.34
C PHE A 335 -21.51 -52.49 0.38
N HIS A 336 -22.44 -51.71 0.92
CA HIS A 336 -23.41 -50.94 0.15
C HIS A 336 -23.43 -49.48 0.65
N PRO A 337 -23.48 -48.46 -0.23
CA PRO A 337 -23.40 -47.06 0.20
C PRO A 337 -24.68 -46.58 0.91
N GLY A 338 -25.78 -47.34 0.77
CA GLY A 338 -27.11 -47.05 1.31
C GLY A 338 -28.10 -46.68 0.20
N ALA A 339 -29.39 -46.55 0.54
CA ALA A 339 -30.44 -46.25 -0.45
C ALA A 339 -30.42 -44.78 -0.95
N LEU A 340 -29.92 -43.86 -0.11
CA LEU A 340 -29.91 -42.41 -0.38
C LEU A 340 -28.50 -41.86 -0.67
N ARG A 341 -27.53 -42.75 -0.87
CA ARG A 341 -26.13 -42.39 -1.13
C ARG A 341 -25.56 -43.25 -2.25
N HIS A 342 -24.47 -42.80 -2.83
CA HIS A 342 -23.73 -43.53 -3.84
C HIS A 342 -22.22 -43.44 -3.57
N TRP A 343 -21.44 -44.38 -4.10
CA TRP A 343 -19.98 -44.28 -4.09
C TRP A 343 -19.53 -43.06 -4.89
N GLY A 344 -18.56 -42.30 -4.38
CA GLY A 344 -18.03 -41.12 -5.07
C GLY A 344 -17.28 -41.43 -6.37
N VAL A 345 -16.98 -42.71 -6.63
CA VAL A 345 -16.28 -43.25 -7.80
C VAL A 345 -16.94 -44.55 -8.25
N THR A 346 -16.62 -45.04 -9.44
CA THR A 346 -17.08 -46.35 -9.94
C THR A 346 -16.51 -47.51 -9.11
N THR A 347 -17.11 -48.70 -9.19
CA THR A 347 -16.61 -49.89 -8.47
C THR A 347 -15.20 -50.30 -8.89
N ASP A 348 -14.85 -50.12 -10.17
CA ASP A 348 -13.51 -50.41 -10.68
C ASP A 348 -12.46 -49.43 -10.14
N GLU A 349 -12.83 -48.15 -10.02
CA GLU A 349 -12.00 -47.13 -9.39
C GLU A 349 -11.89 -47.38 -7.88
N LEU A 350 -12.97 -47.82 -7.24
CA LEU A 350 -12.97 -48.19 -5.83
C LEU A 350 -12.09 -49.42 -5.56
N ALA A 351 -12.08 -50.39 -6.48
CA ALA A 351 -11.16 -51.52 -6.44
C ALA A 351 -9.70 -51.06 -6.54
N ARG A 352 -9.39 -50.09 -7.42
CA ARG A 352 -8.06 -49.46 -7.49
C ARG A 352 -7.65 -48.77 -6.18
N VAL A 353 -8.58 -48.06 -5.54
CA VAL A 353 -8.34 -47.44 -4.21
C VAL A 353 -8.07 -48.51 -3.15
N GLY A 354 -8.76 -49.66 -3.22
CA GLY A 354 -8.47 -50.84 -2.41
C GLY A 354 -7.08 -51.42 -2.64
N ARG A 355 -6.70 -51.64 -3.91
CA ARG A 355 -5.38 -52.13 -4.33
C ARG A 355 -4.24 -51.21 -3.87
N ALA A 356 -4.47 -49.89 -3.85
CA ALA A 356 -3.54 -48.90 -3.35
C ALA A 356 -3.37 -48.89 -1.81
N GLY A 357 -4.08 -49.77 -1.09
CA GLY A 357 -4.02 -49.84 0.38
C GLY A 357 -4.70 -48.66 1.07
N ARG A 358 -5.60 -47.95 0.36
CA ARG A 358 -6.26 -46.72 0.84
C ARG A 358 -7.67 -46.95 1.36
N LEU A 359 -8.15 -48.19 1.45
CA LEU A 359 -9.42 -48.52 2.08
C LEU A 359 -9.22 -49.07 3.49
N VAL A 360 -10.14 -48.77 4.40
CA VAL A 360 -10.22 -49.32 5.74
C VAL A 360 -11.66 -49.70 6.08
N ARG A 361 -11.83 -50.88 6.66
CA ARG A 361 -13.13 -51.33 7.18
C ARG A 361 -13.42 -50.66 8.52
N GLN A 362 -14.64 -50.18 8.69
CA GLN A 362 -15.15 -49.65 9.95
C GLN A 362 -16.56 -50.18 10.18
N LYS A 363 -16.67 -51.26 10.95
CA LYS A 363 -17.93 -52.00 11.16
C LYS A 363 -18.57 -52.40 9.82
N ALA A 364 -19.76 -51.91 9.53
CA ALA A 364 -20.51 -52.18 8.30
C ALA A 364 -20.23 -51.17 7.16
N GLN A 365 -19.16 -50.38 7.26
CA GLN A 365 -18.76 -49.38 6.27
C GLN A 365 -17.31 -49.57 5.84
N ILE A 366 -17.00 -49.07 4.64
CA ILE A 366 -15.63 -48.82 4.19
C ILE A 366 -15.38 -47.31 4.13
N ARG A 367 -14.15 -46.92 4.47
CA ARG A 367 -13.67 -45.53 4.43
C ARG A 367 -12.31 -45.44 3.76
N MET A 368 -11.98 -44.26 3.26
CA MET A 368 -10.66 -43.97 2.72
C MET A 368 -9.68 -43.67 3.86
N ARG A 369 -8.46 -44.19 3.77
CA ARG A 369 -7.32 -43.75 4.58
C ARG A 369 -6.77 -42.46 3.97
N TYR A 370 -6.97 -41.35 4.68
CA TYR A 370 -6.49 -40.03 4.28
C TYR A 370 -5.32 -39.61 5.17
N PHE A 371 -4.12 -39.56 4.62
CA PHE A 371 -2.92 -39.15 5.36
C PHE A 371 -2.80 -37.63 5.44
N HIS A 372 -2.05 -37.13 6.43
CA HIS A 372 -1.78 -35.69 6.54
C HIS A 372 -1.05 -35.15 5.30
N ASP A 373 -0.06 -35.89 4.82
CA ASP A 373 0.76 -35.50 3.66
C ASP A 373 0.03 -35.66 2.31
N ASP A 374 -1.14 -36.32 2.27
CA ASP A 374 -1.96 -36.42 1.05
C ASP A 374 -2.57 -35.06 0.66
N TYR A 375 -2.83 -34.21 1.66
CA TYR A 375 -3.27 -32.83 1.48
C TYR A 375 -2.98 -32.05 2.78
N PRO A 376 -1.76 -31.51 2.93
CA PRO A 376 -1.27 -30.94 4.19
C PRO A 376 -1.85 -29.54 4.48
N VAL A 377 -2.81 -29.09 3.66
CA VAL A 377 -3.39 -27.77 3.70
C VAL A 377 -4.91 -27.82 3.80
N GLN A 378 -5.49 -26.70 4.23
CA GLN A 378 -6.93 -26.46 4.22
C GLN A 378 -7.20 -25.11 3.56
N SER A 379 -8.29 -25.00 2.80
CA SER A 379 -8.66 -23.74 2.16
C SER A 379 -8.97 -22.66 3.20
N LEU A 380 -8.51 -21.45 2.96
CA LEU A 380 -8.81 -20.30 3.81
C LEU A 380 -10.29 -19.95 3.70
N GLY A 381 -11.01 -19.95 4.83
CA GLY A 381 -12.42 -19.55 4.91
C GLY A 381 -12.60 -18.04 5.10
N SER A 382 -13.85 -17.61 5.35
CA SER A 382 -14.19 -16.21 5.62
C SER A 382 -14.01 -15.78 7.08
N TYR A 383 -13.64 -16.68 7.99
CA TYR A 383 -13.35 -16.35 9.38
C TYR A 383 -11.84 -16.47 9.65
N TRP A 384 -11.20 -15.36 10.00
CA TRP A 384 -9.75 -15.26 10.20
C TRP A 384 -9.43 -14.98 11.67
N SER A 385 -9.16 -16.04 12.42
CA SER A 385 -8.79 -15.97 13.84
C SER A 385 -7.29 -15.82 14.10
N ASP A 386 -6.46 -15.99 13.07
CA ASP A 386 -4.99 -16.08 13.20
C ASP A 386 -4.26 -14.77 12.91
N VAL A 387 -5.00 -13.68 12.67
CA VAL A 387 -4.48 -12.37 12.24
C VAL A 387 -4.67 -11.26 13.28
N GLY A 388 -5.22 -11.59 14.45
CA GLY A 388 -5.46 -10.65 15.54
C GLY A 388 -4.18 -10.17 16.24
N GLY A 389 -4.22 -8.97 16.82
CA GLY A 389 -3.13 -8.42 17.62
C GLY A 389 -1.92 -7.90 16.83
N ALA A 390 -2.09 -6.84 16.03
CA ALA A 390 -0.97 -6.17 15.36
C ALA A 390 0.09 -5.71 16.38
N THR A 391 1.27 -6.33 16.36
CA THR A 391 2.43 -5.97 17.18
C THR A 391 3.33 -4.97 16.44
N GLY A 392 3.99 -4.06 17.18
CA GLY A 392 4.98 -3.14 16.58
C GLY A 392 4.41 -2.07 15.65
N LYS A 393 3.21 -1.53 15.95
CA LYS A 393 2.57 -0.46 15.16
C LYS A 393 3.47 0.77 15.04
N VAL A 394 3.61 1.29 13.81
CA VAL A 394 4.35 2.52 13.48
C VAL A 394 3.45 3.75 13.60
N TYR A 395 2.13 3.56 13.54
CA TYR A 395 1.09 4.59 13.65
C TYR A 395 -0.04 4.15 14.57
N VAL A 396 -0.82 5.08 15.10
CA VAL A 396 -1.82 4.82 16.17
C VAL A 396 -2.86 3.79 15.74
N VAL A 397 -3.38 3.91 14.51
CA VAL A 397 -4.32 2.96 13.90
C VAL A 397 -3.68 2.34 12.66
N GLN A 398 -3.30 1.07 12.76
CA GLN A 398 -2.62 0.37 11.67
C GLN A 398 -3.21 -1.03 11.48
N THR A 399 -3.66 -1.29 10.27
CA THR A 399 -4.13 -2.62 9.84
C THR A 399 -2.96 -3.61 9.78
N ALA A 400 -3.24 -4.87 10.15
CA ALA A 400 -2.21 -5.91 10.19
C ALA A 400 -1.76 -6.29 8.76
N PRO A 401 -0.44 -6.35 8.47
CA PRO A 401 0.05 -6.69 7.14
C PRO A 401 -0.49 -8.02 6.58
N LYS A 402 -0.71 -9.03 7.43
CA LYS A 402 -1.20 -10.35 7.01
C LYS A 402 -2.65 -10.32 6.50
N VAL A 403 -3.48 -9.41 7.00
CA VAL A 403 -4.86 -9.19 6.52
C VAL A 403 -4.83 -8.66 5.09
N VAL A 404 -4.05 -7.60 4.88
CA VAL A 404 -3.88 -6.97 3.57
C VAL A 404 -3.23 -7.94 2.58
N GLU A 405 -2.22 -8.69 3.01
CA GLU A 405 -1.54 -9.72 2.22
C GLU A 405 -2.55 -10.73 1.64
N ARG A 406 -3.45 -11.25 2.48
CA ARG A 406 -4.47 -12.20 2.02
C ARG A 406 -5.36 -11.60 0.94
N CYS A 407 -5.84 -10.37 1.16
CA CYS A 407 -6.71 -9.69 0.21
C CYS A 407 -6.01 -9.44 -1.13
N ILE A 408 -4.79 -8.91 -1.10
CA ILE A 408 -4.00 -8.64 -2.30
C ILE A 408 -3.69 -9.94 -3.04
N LEU A 409 -3.20 -10.98 -2.35
CA LEU A 409 -2.85 -12.24 -3.00
C LEU A 409 -4.07 -12.95 -3.59
N MET A 410 -5.26 -12.85 -2.98
CA MET A 410 -6.48 -13.44 -3.55
C MET A 410 -6.91 -12.73 -4.85
N ALA A 411 -6.73 -11.43 -4.98
CA ALA A 411 -7.29 -10.64 -6.09
C ALA A 411 -6.28 -10.19 -7.15
N THR A 412 -4.97 -10.43 -6.96
CA THR A 412 -3.91 -9.91 -7.84
C THR A 412 -2.84 -10.93 -8.18
N ASP A 413 -2.22 -10.75 -9.35
CA ASP A 413 -0.97 -11.36 -9.75
C ASP A 413 0.19 -10.36 -9.56
N PRO A 414 1.46 -10.81 -9.50
CA PRO A 414 2.60 -9.90 -9.51
C PRO A 414 2.57 -8.97 -10.73
N GLY A 415 2.89 -7.69 -10.54
CA GLY A 415 2.81 -6.64 -11.55
C GLY A 415 1.44 -5.95 -11.70
N ASP A 416 0.36 -6.50 -11.13
CA ASP A 416 -0.93 -5.83 -11.08
C ASP A 416 -0.88 -4.54 -10.25
N LEU A 417 -1.83 -3.63 -10.48
CA LEU A 417 -1.94 -2.35 -9.79
C LEU A 417 -2.87 -2.42 -8.58
N VAL A 418 -2.36 -2.02 -7.41
CA VAL A 418 -3.10 -1.87 -6.15
C VAL A 418 -3.29 -0.39 -5.83
N LEU A 419 -4.51 0.02 -5.48
CA LEU A 419 -4.83 1.38 -5.04
C LEU A 419 -5.28 1.36 -3.57
N ASP A 420 -4.73 2.28 -2.78
CA ASP A 420 -5.12 2.55 -1.41
C ASP A 420 -5.63 4.01 -1.29
N PRO A 421 -6.95 4.25 -1.20
CA PRO A 421 -7.51 5.59 -1.09
C PRO A 421 -7.34 6.26 0.30
N THR A 422 -6.80 5.54 1.29
CA THR A 422 -6.70 5.95 2.71
C THR A 422 -5.41 5.41 3.33
N CYS A 423 -4.28 5.71 2.68
CA CYS A 423 -2.94 5.19 2.91
C CYS A 423 -2.58 4.94 4.39
N GLY A 424 -2.91 5.89 5.26
CA GLY A 424 -2.44 5.94 6.64
C GLY A 424 -0.93 5.79 6.69
N SER A 425 -0.43 4.87 7.52
CA SER A 425 1.00 4.57 7.67
C SER A 425 1.63 3.72 6.57
N GLY A 426 0.96 3.57 5.43
CA GLY A 426 1.49 2.89 4.25
C GLY A 426 1.58 1.37 4.41
N THR A 427 0.60 0.73 5.05
CA THR A 427 0.61 -0.75 5.16
C THR A 427 0.29 -1.42 3.83
N ILE A 428 -0.68 -0.91 3.08
CA ILE A 428 -1.06 -1.46 1.78
C ILE A 428 0.07 -1.30 0.76
N PRO A 429 0.68 -0.12 0.55
CA PRO A 429 1.83 -0.01 -0.36
C PRO A 429 3.00 -0.88 0.07
N TYR A 430 3.28 -1.00 1.38
CA TYR A 430 4.32 -1.91 1.88
C TYR A 430 4.06 -3.38 1.49
N VAL A 431 2.83 -3.87 1.64
CA VAL A 431 2.46 -5.25 1.29
C VAL A 431 2.42 -5.44 -0.23
N ALA A 432 1.82 -4.50 -0.98
CA ALA A 432 1.80 -4.55 -2.44
C ALA A 432 3.24 -4.61 -3.01
N GLU A 433 4.12 -3.74 -2.52
CA GLU A 433 5.54 -3.73 -2.85
C GLU A 433 6.18 -5.07 -2.50
N GLN A 434 5.99 -5.60 -1.27
CA GLN A 434 6.55 -6.89 -0.83
C GLN A 434 6.32 -7.99 -1.86
N TRP A 435 5.08 -8.06 -2.35
CA TRP A 435 4.62 -9.07 -3.28
C TRP A 435 4.82 -8.69 -4.75
N GLY A 436 5.54 -7.61 -5.05
CA GLY A 436 5.90 -7.22 -6.42
C GLY A 436 4.71 -6.71 -7.24
N ARG A 437 3.74 -6.05 -6.60
CA ARG A 437 2.65 -5.32 -7.25
C ARG A 437 3.03 -3.85 -7.38
N ARG A 438 2.49 -3.20 -8.40
CA ARG A 438 2.53 -1.73 -8.52
C ARG A 438 1.53 -1.13 -7.53
N TRP A 439 1.81 0.04 -6.98
CA TRP A 439 0.92 0.66 -6.00
C TRP A 439 0.78 2.17 -6.13
N ILE A 440 -0.41 2.65 -5.79
CA ILE A 440 -0.74 4.05 -5.56
C ILE A 440 -1.40 4.13 -4.19
N ALA A 441 -0.97 5.06 -3.35
CA ALA A 441 -1.57 5.30 -2.05
C ALA A 441 -1.83 6.80 -1.86
N ILE A 442 -3.03 7.13 -1.36
CA ILE A 442 -3.53 8.50 -1.22
C ILE A 442 -3.85 8.75 0.25
N ASP A 443 -3.46 9.91 0.77
CA ASP A 443 -3.93 10.38 2.07
C ASP A 443 -4.10 11.90 2.07
N THR A 444 -4.98 12.40 2.93
CA THR A 444 -5.06 13.83 3.22
C THR A 444 -4.03 14.23 4.28
N SER A 445 -3.56 13.30 5.11
CA SER A 445 -2.64 13.59 6.21
C SER A 445 -1.18 13.60 5.76
N ARG A 446 -0.51 14.74 5.99
CA ARG A 446 0.92 14.90 5.72
C ARG A 446 1.75 14.06 6.68
N VAL A 447 1.32 13.94 7.93
CA VAL A 447 1.98 13.10 8.94
C VAL A 447 1.94 11.63 8.51
N ALA A 448 0.77 11.15 8.05
CA ALA A 448 0.62 9.77 7.60
C ALA A 448 1.52 9.48 6.40
N LEU A 449 1.51 10.34 5.39
CA LEU A 449 2.36 10.19 4.20
C LEU A 449 3.85 10.34 4.50
N THR A 450 4.25 11.22 5.44
CA THR A 450 5.65 11.33 5.89
C THR A 450 6.12 10.02 6.52
N LEU A 451 5.30 9.38 7.36
CA LEU A 451 5.61 8.08 7.95
C LEU A 451 5.63 6.96 6.89
N ALA A 452 4.66 6.95 5.97
CA ALA A 452 4.61 6.01 4.86
C ALA A 452 5.85 6.15 3.96
N ARG A 453 6.26 7.39 3.63
CA ARG A 453 7.46 7.70 2.84
C ARG A 453 8.71 7.15 3.50
N ALA A 454 8.95 7.48 4.76
CA ALA A 454 10.09 6.98 5.52
C ALA A 454 10.12 5.44 5.59
N ARG A 455 8.94 4.83 5.79
CA ARG A 455 8.78 3.36 5.80
C ARG A 455 9.15 2.74 4.46
N MET A 456 8.70 3.29 3.33
CA MET A 456 8.99 2.74 2.00
C MET A 456 10.47 2.93 1.62
N MET A 457 11.09 4.05 2.03
CA MET A 457 12.53 4.29 1.80
C MET A 457 13.42 3.29 2.55
N GLY A 458 13.06 2.97 3.80
CA GLY A 458 13.87 2.10 4.68
C GLY A 458 13.49 0.62 4.69
N ALA A 459 12.41 0.25 4.00
CA ALA A 459 11.93 -1.13 3.97
C ALA A 459 12.92 -2.09 3.30
N SER A 460 13.06 -3.27 3.91
CA SER A 460 13.76 -4.42 3.34
C SER A 460 12.76 -5.53 3.06
N TYR A 461 12.87 -6.13 1.89
CA TYR A 461 12.01 -7.19 1.40
C TYR A 461 12.83 -8.41 0.97
N PRO A 462 12.28 -9.63 1.09
CA PRO A 462 12.85 -10.77 0.40
C PRO A 462 12.77 -10.56 -1.12
N PHE A 463 13.78 -11.08 -1.84
CA PHE A 463 13.70 -11.25 -3.27
C PHE A 463 13.19 -12.65 -3.58
N TYR A 464 12.01 -12.76 -4.17
CA TYR A 464 11.46 -14.02 -4.65
C TYR A 464 11.96 -14.37 -6.05
N LEU A 465 12.19 -15.67 -6.30
CA LEU A 465 12.58 -16.19 -7.61
C LEU A 465 11.48 -15.92 -8.64
N LEU A 466 11.82 -15.16 -9.68
CA LEU A 466 10.93 -14.89 -10.80
C LEU A 466 10.79 -16.16 -11.65
N GLN A 467 9.58 -16.46 -12.11
CA GLN A 467 9.39 -17.59 -13.04
C GLN A 467 10.12 -17.34 -14.37
N ASP A 468 10.21 -16.09 -14.80
CA ASP A 468 10.95 -15.66 -16.00
C ASP A 468 12.42 -15.30 -15.69
N SER A 469 13.15 -16.21 -15.04
CA SER A 469 14.59 -16.08 -14.85
C SER A 469 15.30 -17.44 -14.93
N GLU A 470 16.61 -17.40 -15.11
CA GLU A 470 17.46 -18.60 -15.12
C GLU A 470 17.34 -19.36 -13.80
N GLU A 471 17.48 -18.65 -12.68
CA GLU A 471 17.39 -19.21 -11.33
C GLU A 471 15.98 -19.76 -11.05
N GLY A 472 14.94 -19.12 -11.59
CA GLY A 472 13.56 -19.59 -11.52
C GLY A 472 13.35 -20.88 -12.30
N LEU A 473 13.87 -20.99 -13.53
CA LEU A 473 13.78 -22.21 -14.34
C LEU A 473 14.52 -23.37 -13.69
N GLU A 474 15.71 -23.11 -13.14
CA GLU A 474 16.46 -24.11 -12.38
C GLU A 474 15.63 -24.65 -11.21
N LYS A 475 15.00 -23.75 -10.44
CA LYS A 475 14.16 -24.14 -9.32
C LYS A 475 12.91 -24.90 -9.77
N GLU A 476 12.24 -24.48 -10.84
CA GLU A 476 11.11 -25.22 -11.42
C GLU A 476 11.52 -26.63 -11.86
N ASN A 477 12.70 -26.78 -12.47
CA ASN A 477 13.25 -28.08 -12.86
C ASN A 477 13.60 -28.98 -11.66
N GLU A 478 14.02 -28.40 -10.53
CA GLU A 478 14.25 -29.12 -9.27
C GLU A 478 12.93 -29.65 -8.68
N LEU A 479 11.84 -28.89 -8.83
CA LEU A 479 10.51 -29.24 -8.31
C LEU A 479 9.73 -30.20 -9.20
N LEU A 480 10.22 -30.51 -10.39
CA LEU A 480 9.58 -31.47 -11.28
C LEU A 480 9.59 -32.88 -10.65
N PRO A 481 8.47 -33.63 -10.76
CA PRO A 481 8.44 -35.02 -10.33
C PRO A 481 9.54 -35.86 -11.02
N PRO A 482 10.15 -36.84 -10.32
CA PRO A 482 11.17 -37.72 -10.89
C PRO A 482 10.69 -38.37 -12.21
N GLY A 483 11.50 -38.25 -13.26
CA GLY A 483 11.22 -38.81 -14.59
C GLY A 483 10.52 -37.87 -15.58
N LYS A 484 10.08 -36.68 -15.16
CA LYS A 484 9.63 -35.63 -16.08
C LYS A 484 10.83 -35.01 -16.80
N LYS A 485 10.68 -34.75 -18.12
CA LYS A 485 11.70 -34.03 -18.90
C LYS A 485 11.86 -32.63 -18.33
N ARG A 486 13.11 -32.21 -18.17
CA ARG A 486 13.45 -30.83 -17.81
C ARG A 486 12.89 -29.85 -18.84
N LEU A 487 12.40 -28.73 -18.36
CA LEU A 487 11.98 -27.60 -19.17
C LEU A 487 13.22 -27.01 -19.88
N PRO A 488 13.11 -26.70 -21.18
CA PRO A 488 14.22 -26.14 -21.95
C PRO A 488 14.53 -24.70 -21.51
N PRO A 489 15.79 -24.24 -21.64
CA PRO A 489 16.12 -22.84 -21.39
C PRO A 489 15.37 -21.93 -22.37
N THR A 490 14.82 -20.83 -21.83
CA THR A 490 14.12 -19.80 -22.60
C THR A 490 14.89 -18.48 -22.54
N ARG A 491 14.63 -17.56 -23.47
CA ARG A 491 15.13 -16.18 -23.34
C ARG A 491 14.38 -15.50 -22.19
N TYR A 492 15.09 -15.13 -21.13
CA TYR A 492 14.50 -14.50 -19.95
C TYR A 492 14.46 -12.99 -20.11
N ASN A 493 13.30 -12.38 -19.87
CA ASN A 493 13.15 -10.93 -19.81
C ASN A 493 13.02 -10.42 -18.37
N ARG A 494 13.01 -11.33 -17.37
CA ARG A 494 12.75 -11.02 -15.95
C ARG A 494 11.42 -10.28 -15.78
N ASP A 495 10.42 -10.66 -16.55
CA ASP A 495 9.09 -10.07 -16.48
C ASP A 495 8.33 -10.60 -15.27
N ILE A 496 8.16 -9.74 -14.25
CA ILE A 496 7.47 -10.07 -13.02
C ILE A 496 6.02 -10.54 -13.24
N ARG A 497 5.38 -10.12 -14.33
CA ARG A 497 4.00 -10.53 -14.65
C ARG A 497 3.86 -12.02 -14.96
N ARG A 498 4.97 -12.71 -15.23
CA ARG A 498 5.00 -14.17 -15.35
C ARG A 498 4.84 -14.87 -14.00
N GLY A 499 4.98 -14.15 -12.89
CA GLY A 499 4.83 -14.68 -11.54
C GLY A 499 6.14 -15.09 -10.90
N PHE A 500 6.03 -15.72 -9.73
CA PHE A 500 7.15 -16.30 -8.99
C PHE A 500 7.14 -17.82 -9.12
N VAL A 501 8.24 -18.45 -8.68
CA VAL A 501 8.26 -19.89 -8.43
C VAL A 501 7.68 -20.14 -7.03
N TYR A 502 6.60 -20.93 -6.94
CA TYR A 502 5.86 -21.17 -5.71
C TYR A 502 6.04 -22.60 -5.18
N GLU A 503 5.97 -22.75 -3.85
CA GLU A 503 5.80 -24.05 -3.20
C GLU A 503 4.51 -24.72 -3.69
N ARG A 504 4.56 -26.05 -3.85
CA ARG A 504 3.43 -26.88 -4.29
C ARG A 504 3.22 -28.00 -3.29
N VAL A 505 1.96 -28.27 -2.97
CA VAL A 505 1.57 -29.40 -2.12
C VAL A 505 0.71 -30.39 -2.89
N PRO A 506 0.84 -31.70 -2.63
CA PRO A 506 -0.02 -32.68 -3.27
C PRO A 506 -1.46 -32.53 -2.78
N HIS A 507 -2.39 -32.84 -3.67
CA HIS A 507 -3.81 -32.98 -3.40
C HIS A 507 -4.26 -34.36 -3.90
N VAL A 508 -4.09 -35.36 -3.04
CA VAL A 508 -4.48 -36.74 -3.33
C VAL A 508 -5.96 -36.90 -3.05
N THR A 509 -6.76 -37.06 -4.12
CA THR A 509 -8.22 -37.24 -4.02
C THR A 509 -8.61 -38.70 -4.26
N LEU A 510 -9.79 -39.10 -3.75
CA LEU A 510 -10.39 -40.41 -4.03
C LEU A 510 -10.45 -40.69 -5.54
N LYS A 511 -10.89 -39.69 -6.32
CA LYS A 511 -11.00 -39.79 -7.78
C LYS A 511 -9.62 -39.89 -8.44
N GLY A 512 -8.61 -39.16 -7.96
CA GLY A 512 -7.25 -39.23 -8.49
C GLY A 512 -6.62 -40.61 -8.34
N ILE A 513 -6.79 -41.24 -7.17
CA ILE A 513 -6.35 -42.64 -6.96
C ILE A 513 -7.19 -43.58 -7.82
N GLY A 514 -8.51 -43.40 -7.80
CA GLY A 514 -9.44 -44.19 -8.58
C GLY A 514 -9.06 -44.24 -10.06
N ALA A 515 -8.73 -43.10 -10.68
CA ALA A 515 -8.40 -42.99 -12.10
C ALA A 515 -6.99 -43.50 -12.48
N ASN A 516 -6.09 -43.74 -11.52
CA ASN A 516 -4.70 -44.10 -11.79
C ASN A 516 -4.55 -45.58 -12.23
N LYS A 517 -4.48 -45.81 -13.54
CA LYS A 517 -4.29 -47.15 -14.13
C LYS A 517 -2.92 -47.78 -13.84
N GLN A 518 -1.91 -47.01 -13.45
CA GLN A 518 -0.60 -47.58 -13.09
C GLN A 518 -0.70 -48.44 -11.82
N ILE A 519 -1.70 -48.20 -10.97
CA ILE A 519 -1.98 -49.04 -9.80
C ILE A 519 -2.24 -50.48 -10.23
N ASP A 520 -2.98 -50.68 -11.32
CA ASP A 520 -3.29 -52.02 -11.82
C ASP A 520 -2.04 -52.73 -12.32
N VAL A 521 -1.22 -52.04 -13.12
CA VAL A 521 0.05 -52.55 -13.66
C VAL A 521 1.02 -52.94 -12.53
N ILE A 522 1.17 -52.07 -11.53
CA ILE A 522 2.02 -52.35 -10.35
C ILE A 522 1.42 -53.51 -9.55
N HIS A 523 0.10 -53.56 -9.37
CA HIS A 523 -0.50 -54.65 -8.62
C HIS A 523 -0.30 -56.00 -9.33
N GLU A 524 -0.46 -56.03 -10.65
CA GLU A 524 -0.23 -57.21 -11.50
C GLU A 524 1.23 -57.67 -11.50
N SER A 525 2.20 -56.73 -11.52
CA SER A 525 3.63 -57.08 -11.56
C SER A 525 4.12 -57.84 -10.32
N TYR A 526 3.44 -57.68 -9.18
CA TYR A 526 3.75 -58.40 -7.94
C TYR A 526 2.83 -59.60 -7.67
N ALA A 527 1.73 -59.74 -8.43
CA ALA A 527 0.69 -60.74 -8.14
C ALA A 527 1.21 -62.18 -8.19
N ALA A 528 2.02 -62.53 -9.20
CA ALA A 528 2.57 -63.88 -9.35
C ALA A 528 3.53 -64.25 -8.21
N LEU A 529 4.38 -63.32 -7.78
CA LEU A 529 5.33 -63.53 -6.69
C LEU A 529 4.60 -63.70 -5.35
N ILE A 530 3.60 -62.84 -5.09
CA ILE A 530 2.81 -62.92 -3.86
C ILE A 530 2.00 -64.22 -3.82
N ALA A 531 1.39 -64.63 -4.93
CA ALA A 531 0.66 -65.90 -5.02
C ALA A 531 1.57 -67.12 -4.75
N ALA A 532 2.80 -67.11 -5.28
CA ALA A 532 3.78 -68.16 -5.02
C ALA A 532 4.15 -68.23 -3.52
N GLN A 533 4.41 -67.08 -2.89
CA GLN A 533 4.71 -67.00 -1.46
C GLN A 533 3.55 -67.47 -0.58
N LEU A 534 2.31 -67.14 -0.95
CA LEU A 534 1.12 -67.59 -0.23
C LEU A 534 0.91 -69.11 -0.35
N GLY A 535 1.16 -69.69 -1.53
CA GLY A 535 1.08 -71.14 -1.75
C GLY A 535 2.17 -71.92 -1.01
N GLU A 536 3.39 -71.39 -0.97
CA GLU A 536 4.49 -71.95 -0.18
C GLU A 536 4.15 -71.88 1.32
N LEU A 537 3.65 -70.73 1.78
CA LEU A 537 3.24 -70.55 3.17
C LEU A 537 2.10 -71.50 3.56
N ALA A 538 1.09 -71.68 2.70
CA ALA A 538 -0.01 -72.62 2.93
C ALA A 538 0.48 -74.07 3.09
N SER A 539 1.42 -74.48 2.23
CA SER A 539 2.04 -75.80 2.25
C SER A 539 2.83 -76.04 3.54
N LEU A 540 3.55 -75.03 4.03
CA LEU A 540 4.36 -75.11 5.24
C LEU A 540 3.54 -75.04 6.54
N THR A 541 2.40 -74.34 6.53
CA THR A 541 1.57 -74.15 7.74
C THR A 541 0.37 -75.09 7.83
N GLY A 542 0.10 -75.90 6.80
CA GLY A 542 -1.07 -76.79 6.76
C GLY A 542 -2.42 -76.08 6.68
N VAL A 543 -2.42 -74.81 6.26
CA VAL A 543 -3.64 -74.00 6.07
C VAL A 543 -4.10 -74.19 4.63
N SER A 544 -5.41 -74.38 4.42
CA SER A 544 -5.96 -74.70 3.10
C SER A 544 -5.68 -73.62 2.05
N GLU A 545 -5.77 -72.35 2.43
CA GLU A 545 -5.46 -71.21 1.57
C GLU A 545 -5.21 -69.96 2.43
N TRP A 546 -4.18 -69.19 2.09
CA TRP A 546 -3.97 -67.86 2.66
C TRP A 546 -4.45 -66.78 1.68
N THR A 547 -5.33 -65.89 2.13
CA THR A 547 -5.61 -64.62 1.43
C THR A 547 -4.67 -63.52 1.91
N GLU A 548 -4.37 -62.54 1.06
CA GLU A 548 -3.42 -61.45 1.37
C GLU A 548 -3.75 -60.64 2.66
N TRP A 549 -5.02 -60.59 3.06
CA TRP A 549 -5.47 -59.92 4.28
C TRP A 549 -5.55 -60.84 5.51
N SER A 550 -5.42 -62.15 5.33
CA SER A 550 -5.46 -63.16 6.41
C SER A 550 -4.09 -63.57 6.95
N VAL A 551 -3.00 -63.26 6.22
CA VAL A 551 -1.62 -63.60 6.63
C VAL A 551 -1.25 -62.90 7.94
N PRO A 552 -0.72 -63.61 8.96
CA PRO A 552 -0.35 -63.01 10.24
C PRO A 552 0.86 -62.07 10.10
N ARG A 553 0.98 -61.08 10.99
CA ARG A 553 2.08 -60.09 10.96
C ARG A 553 3.38 -60.60 11.55
N GLN A 554 3.27 -61.48 12.52
CA GLN A 554 4.38 -62.14 13.18
C GLN A 554 4.19 -63.65 12.98
N PRO A 555 5.29 -64.40 12.87
CA PRO A 555 5.19 -65.86 12.85
C PRO A 555 4.53 -66.32 14.15
N ARG A 556 3.72 -67.37 14.07
CA ARG A 556 3.17 -67.99 15.29
C ARG A 556 4.26 -68.82 15.95
N ASP A 557 4.15 -69.01 17.27
CA ASP A 557 5.15 -69.73 18.06
C ASP A 557 5.33 -71.20 17.61
N ASP A 558 4.34 -71.77 16.93
CA ASP A 558 4.33 -73.14 16.39
C ASP A 558 4.93 -73.27 14.98
N TRP A 559 5.40 -72.17 14.37
CA TRP A 559 5.93 -72.19 12.99
C TRP A 559 7.41 -72.58 12.94
N ASN A 560 7.78 -73.38 11.93
CA ASN A 560 9.19 -73.71 11.68
C ASN A 560 9.97 -72.50 11.12
N GLY A 561 11.31 -72.59 11.13
CA GLY A 561 12.19 -71.51 10.68
C GLY A 561 11.98 -71.11 9.22
N GLU A 562 11.55 -72.06 8.39
CA GLU A 562 11.29 -71.84 6.96
C GLU A 562 9.99 -71.07 6.71
N ALA A 563 8.89 -71.42 7.40
CA ALA A 563 7.64 -70.68 7.37
C ALA A 563 7.83 -69.24 7.86
N SER A 564 8.67 -69.04 8.88
CA SER A 564 9.02 -67.70 9.37
C SER A 564 9.80 -66.87 8.35
N ARG A 565 10.70 -67.51 7.57
CA ARG A 565 11.43 -66.86 6.46
C ARG A 565 10.48 -66.45 5.34
N VAL A 566 9.63 -67.37 4.87
CA VAL A 566 8.66 -67.10 3.79
C VAL A 566 7.68 -65.99 4.20
N LEU A 567 7.27 -65.95 5.48
CA LEU A 567 6.46 -64.87 6.01
C LEU A 567 7.16 -63.50 5.91
N ALA A 568 8.44 -63.43 6.29
CA ALA A 568 9.22 -62.21 6.21
C ALA A 568 9.41 -61.74 4.76
N GLU A 569 9.63 -62.67 3.83
CA GLU A 569 9.73 -62.41 2.38
C GLU A 569 8.41 -61.91 1.80
N HIS A 570 7.28 -62.51 2.19
CA HIS A 570 5.95 -62.05 1.81
C HIS A 570 5.70 -60.61 2.25
N TRP A 571 5.97 -60.29 3.52
CA TRP A 571 5.82 -58.93 4.03
C TRP A 571 6.82 -57.95 3.41
N GLY A 572 8.05 -58.39 3.11
CA GLY A 572 9.02 -57.59 2.35
C GLY A 572 8.51 -57.24 0.96
N THR A 573 7.97 -58.23 0.25
CA THR A 573 7.40 -58.06 -1.10
C THR A 573 6.17 -57.15 -1.08
N ARG A 574 5.28 -57.32 -0.10
CA ARG A 574 4.11 -56.47 0.08
C ARG A 574 4.48 -55.02 0.41
N ARG A 575 5.51 -54.80 1.22
CA ARG A 575 6.06 -53.46 1.50
C ARG A 575 6.63 -52.81 0.24
N ALA A 576 7.39 -53.57 -0.55
CA ALA A 576 7.91 -53.07 -1.82
C ALA A 576 6.78 -52.69 -2.80
N ARG A 577 5.75 -53.53 -2.93
CA ARG A 577 4.55 -53.22 -3.73
C ARG A 577 3.85 -51.95 -3.23
N GLN A 578 3.64 -51.83 -1.91
CA GLN A 578 2.99 -50.65 -1.33
C GLN A 578 3.81 -49.38 -1.57
N LEU A 579 5.15 -49.45 -1.44
CA LEU A 579 6.03 -48.32 -1.72
C LEU A 579 5.91 -47.86 -3.18
N ALA A 580 5.89 -48.80 -4.14
CA ALA A 580 5.71 -48.48 -5.56
C ALA A 580 4.32 -47.88 -5.85
N LEU A 581 3.27 -48.39 -5.21
CA LEU A 581 1.91 -47.86 -5.32
C LEU A 581 1.83 -46.44 -4.75
N ASP A 582 2.39 -46.19 -3.57
CA ASP A 582 2.40 -44.88 -2.96
C ASP A 582 3.22 -43.86 -3.77
N GLU A 583 4.33 -44.29 -4.38
CA GLU A 583 5.11 -43.47 -5.31
C GLU A 583 4.30 -43.13 -6.56
N SER A 584 3.53 -44.09 -7.10
CA SER A 584 2.63 -43.82 -8.23
C SER A 584 1.50 -42.86 -7.84
N VAL A 585 0.89 -43.02 -6.67
CA VAL A 585 -0.13 -42.08 -6.16
C VAL A 585 0.45 -40.69 -6.00
N ALA A 586 1.65 -40.55 -5.41
CA ALA A 586 2.30 -39.26 -5.23
C ALA A 586 2.68 -38.59 -6.56
N LYS A 587 3.19 -39.36 -7.54
CA LYS A 587 3.57 -38.84 -8.87
C LYS A 587 2.36 -38.38 -9.70
N ASN A 588 1.20 -39.00 -9.52
CA ASN A 588 -0.03 -38.68 -10.23
C ASN A 588 -0.95 -37.74 -9.44
N ALA A 589 -0.55 -37.29 -8.25
CA ALA A 589 -1.31 -36.34 -7.46
C ALA A 589 -1.37 -34.98 -8.17
N GLU A 590 -2.53 -34.34 -8.14
CA GLU A 590 -2.64 -32.93 -8.50
C GLU A 590 -1.84 -32.09 -7.52
N LEU A 591 -1.28 -30.98 -7.99
CA LEU A 591 -0.47 -30.09 -7.18
C LEU A 591 -1.22 -28.77 -6.99
N GLU A 592 -1.30 -28.34 -5.73
CA GLU A 592 -1.88 -27.06 -5.35
C GLU A 592 -0.76 -26.05 -5.12
N LEU A 593 -0.86 -24.90 -5.78
CA LEU A 593 0.11 -23.81 -5.68
C LEU A 593 -0.17 -22.97 -4.41
N LEU A 594 0.88 -22.68 -3.65
CA LEU A 594 0.81 -21.84 -2.47
C LEU A 594 1.29 -20.42 -2.81
N PHE A 595 0.35 -19.54 -3.17
CA PHE A 595 0.65 -18.17 -3.63
C PHE A 595 1.31 -17.27 -2.57
N ASP A 596 1.17 -17.60 -1.29
CA ASP A 596 1.82 -16.93 -0.16
C ASP A 596 3.18 -17.55 0.20
N ARG A 597 3.67 -18.53 -0.59
CA ARG A 597 4.95 -19.21 -0.39
C ARG A 597 5.82 -19.30 -1.65
N PRO A 598 6.22 -18.16 -2.22
CA PRO A 598 7.25 -18.14 -3.25
C PRO A 598 8.63 -18.48 -2.67
N TYR A 599 9.48 -19.10 -3.49
CA TYR A 599 10.87 -19.38 -3.12
C TYR A 599 11.68 -18.08 -3.07
N VAL A 600 12.45 -17.91 -1.99
CA VAL A 600 13.30 -16.73 -1.75
C VAL A 600 14.71 -16.97 -2.29
N ASP A 601 15.24 -16.02 -3.07
CA ASP A 601 16.66 -15.94 -3.39
C ASP A 601 17.42 -15.34 -2.21
N ARG A 602 18.15 -16.19 -1.49
CA ARG A 602 18.94 -15.78 -0.32
C ARG A 602 20.20 -14.98 -0.68
N LYS A 603 20.55 -14.86 -1.97
CA LYS A 603 21.72 -14.09 -2.42
C LYS A 603 21.40 -12.59 -2.55
N ARG A 604 20.12 -12.22 -2.59
CA ARG A 604 19.65 -10.85 -2.82
C ARG A 604 18.77 -10.36 -1.68
N THR A 605 18.92 -9.09 -1.34
CA THR A 605 17.96 -8.33 -0.53
C THR A 605 17.29 -7.33 -1.44
N ARG A 606 16.00 -7.10 -1.24
CA ARG A 606 15.24 -6.16 -2.06
C ARG A 606 14.87 -4.91 -1.27
N VAL A 607 14.97 -3.76 -1.91
CA VAL A 607 14.39 -2.49 -1.42
C VAL A 607 13.17 -2.12 -2.28
N ALA A 608 12.41 -1.10 -1.87
CA ALA A 608 11.29 -0.65 -2.69
C ALA A 608 11.77 -0.15 -4.07
N GLY A 609 10.97 -0.41 -5.11
CA GLY A 609 11.17 0.19 -6.42
C GLY A 609 11.04 1.72 -6.40
N PRO A 610 11.33 2.41 -7.52
CA PRO A 610 11.21 3.86 -7.62
C PRO A 610 9.78 4.33 -7.37
N PHE A 611 9.63 5.40 -6.60
CA PHE A 611 8.34 6.00 -6.30
C PHE A 611 8.41 7.52 -6.22
N THR A 612 7.26 8.15 -6.32
CA THR A 612 7.08 9.61 -6.33
C THR A 612 6.23 10.05 -5.15
N PHE A 613 6.53 11.23 -4.61
CA PHE A 613 5.61 11.97 -3.75
C PHE A 613 4.93 13.04 -4.58
N GLU A 614 3.62 13.09 -4.54
CA GLU A 614 2.80 13.93 -5.42
C GLU A 614 1.73 14.68 -4.62
N SER A 615 1.19 15.75 -5.20
CA SER A 615 0.24 16.64 -4.53
C SER A 615 -0.76 17.24 -5.54
N LEU A 616 -1.99 17.52 -5.09
CA LEU A 616 -2.97 18.32 -5.84
C LEU A 616 -2.57 19.79 -6.02
N SER A 617 -1.56 20.23 -5.29
CA SER A 617 -1.08 21.60 -5.30
C SER A 617 0.36 21.64 -5.82
N PRO A 618 0.65 22.49 -6.83
CA PRO A 618 1.97 22.62 -7.43
C PRO A 618 2.91 23.46 -6.57
N HIS A 619 4.22 23.20 -6.63
CA HIS A 619 5.24 24.07 -6.03
C HIS A 619 6.37 24.40 -7.00
N ARG A 620 6.63 25.71 -7.09
CA ARG A 620 7.84 26.41 -7.54
C ARG A 620 7.89 26.81 -9.03
N VAL A 621 8.08 28.11 -9.23
CA VAL A 621 8.57 28.69 -10.48
C VAL A 621 10.06 28.98 -10.30
N ILE A 622 10.85 28.98 -11.38
CA ILE A 622 12.30 29.26 -11.29
C ILE A 622 12.51 30.75 -10.92
N PRO A 623 13.43 31.09 -9.99
CA PRO A 623 13.90 32.46 -9.86
C PRO A 623 14.65 32.86 -11.13
N VAL A 624 14.03 33.72 -11.94
CA VAL A 624 14.67 34.33 -13.13
C VAL A 624 15.91 35.10 -12.65
N GLY A 625 17.08 34.72 -13.17
CA GLY A 625 18.33 35.42 -12.87
C GLY A 625 18.37 36.79 -13.54
N GLU A 626 19.05 37.75 -12.94
CA GLU A 626 19.30 39.08 -13.53
C GLU A 626 20.10 39.04 -14.85
N ASP A 627 20.67 37.88 -15.21
CA ASP A 627 21.53 37.68 -16.38
C ASP A 627 20.92 36.75 -17.48
N ASP A 628 19.60 36.56 -17.51
CA ASP A 628 18.96 35.79 -18.59
C ASP A 628 18.88 36.61 -19.89
N PRO A 629 19.51 36.18 -21.00
CA PRO A 629 19.47 36.90 -22.27
C PRO A 629 18.06 37.05 -22.88
N TYR A 630 17.05 36.32 -22.39
CA TYR A 630 15.65 36.47 -22.84
C TYR A 630 14.90 37.66 -22.20
N LEU A 631 15.44 38.29 -21.16
CA LEU A 631 14.86 39.49 -20.52
C LEU A 631 15.07 40.77 -21.35
N ALA A 632 15.98 40.75 -22.33
CA ALA A 632 16.26 41.90 -23.18
C ALA A 632 15.27 42.06 -24.35
N GLU A 633 14.60 40.98 -24.79
CA GLU A 633 13.59 41.04 -25.87
C GLU A 633 12.18 41.38 -25.37
N THR A 634 11.89 41.22 -24.07
CA THR A 634 10.58 41.56 -23.48
C THR A 634 10.45 43.02 -23.04
N LEU A 635 11.52 43.82 -23.18
CA LEU A 635 11.57 45.24 -22.80
C LEU A 635 11.47 46.17 -24.02
N GLU A 636 10.52 45.92 -24.92
CA GLU A 636 10.02 46.98 -25.81
C GLU A 636 8.60 47.40 -25.37
N PRO A 637 8.37 48.68 -25.06
CA PRO A 637 7.07 49.15 -24.59
C PRO A 637 6.17 49.44 -25.80
N ASP A 638 5.55 48.41 -26.37
CA ASP A 638 4.46 48.64 -27.32
C ASP A 638 3.19 47.80 -27.05
N ARG A 639 2.22 48.53 -26.50
CA ARG A 639 0.75 48.45 -26.66
C ARG A 639 0.02 47.11 -26.52
N GLN A 640 -0.91 47.16 -25.53
CA GLN A 640 -2.22 46.50 -25.51
C GLN A 640 -2.23 44.98 -25.30
N ASN A 641 -1.82 44.53 -24.10
CA ASN A 641 -2.44 43.38 -23.44
C ASN A 641 -2.20 43.48 -21.92
N VAL A 642 -2.72 44.55 -21.30
CA VAL A 642 -2.94 44.55 -19.86
C VAL A 642 -4.20 43.73 -19.62
N VAL A 643 -4.04 42.44 -19.34
CA VAL A 643 -5.12 41.57 -18.89
C VAL A 643 -5.60 42.15 -17.56
N ARG A 644 -6.68 42.94 -17.61
CA ARG A 644 -7.44 43.29 -16.43
C ARG A 644 -8.02 41.99 -15.89
N PHE A 645 -7.56 41.53 -14.73
CA PHE A 645 -8.28 40.57 -13.91
C PHE A 645 -9.67 41.16 -13.61
N ARG A 646 -10.64 40.86 -14.48
CA ARG A 646 -12.04 41.15 -14.22
C ARG A 646 -12.56 40.10 -13.27
N SER A 647 -12.72 40.53 -12.02
CA SER A 647 -13.49 39.89 -10.97
C SER A 647 -14.93 39.63 -11.41
N GLN A 648 -15.19 38.42 -11.92
CA GLN A 648 -16.54 37.85 -12.01
C GLN A 648 -16.46 36.35 -11.70
N GLU A 649 -16.00 36.01 -10.48
CA GLU A 649 -16.28 34.76 -9.74
C GLU A 649 -15.53 34.70 -8.39
N GLN A 650 -14.58 35.60 -8.14
CA GLN A 650 -13.84 35.73 -6.86
C GLN A 650 -14.68 36.12 -5.62
N THR A 651 -15.98 36.35 -5.77
CA THR A 651 -16.81 36.85 -4.67
C THR A 651 -17.22 35.81 -3.64
N ASP A 652 -17.01 34.51 -3.88
CA ASP A 652 -17.40 33.46 -2.92
C ASP A 652 -16.20 32.93 -2.12
N PHE A 653 -15.13 32.49 -2.78
CA PHE A 653 -13.92 31.98 -2.12
C PHE A 653 -13.27 33.02 -1.20
N GLY A 654 -13.07 34.26 -1.68
CA GLY A 654 -12.47 35.33 -0.89
C GLY A 654 -13.29 35.70 0.35
N LYS A 655 -14.62 35.50 0.33
CA LYS A 655 -15.49 35.71 1.51
C LYS A 655 -15.35 34.56 2.51
N VAL A 656 -15.34 33.32 2.04
CA VAL A 656 -15.13 32.12 2.87
C VAL A 656 -13.79 32.22 3.61
N VAL A 657 -12.71 32.57 2.91
CA VAL A 657 -11.38 32.79 3.50
C VAL A 657 -11.45 33.80 4.65
N VAL A 658 -12.10 34.94 4.45
CA VAL A 658 -12.16 36.00 5.47
C VAL A 658 -13.08 35.68 6.63
N GLU A 659 -14.20 34.99 6.41
CA GLU A 659 -15.03 34.53 7.52
C GLU A 659 -14.27 33.55 8.42
N HIS A 660 -13.49 32.64 7.83
CA HIS A 660 -12.61 31.77 8.59
C HIS A 660 -11.48 32.54 9.26
N LEU A 661 -10.87 33.53 8.59
CA LEU A 661 -9.79 34.35 9.13
C LEU A 661 -10.26 35.17 10.34
N ARG A 662 -11.49 35.73 10.28
CA ARG A 662 -12.11 36.47 11.38
C ARG A 662 -12.37 35.57 12.59
N ARG A 663 -12.77 34.30 12.37
CA ARG A 663 -13.02 33.33 13.45
C ARG A 663 -11.73 32.76 14.04
N ALA A 664 -10.72 32.50 13.20
CA ALA A 664 -9.56 31.71 13.57
C ALA A 664 -8.31 32.51 13.93
N GLY A 665 -8.17 33.71 13.36
CA GLY A 665 -6.95 34.49 13.45
C GLY A 665 -5.78 33.84 12.69
N VAL A 666 -4.59 34.39 12.89
CA VAL A 666 -3.33 33.88 12.30
C VAL A 666 -2.44 33.34 13.42
N ARG A 667 -1.85 32.14 13.26
CA ARG A 667 -1.09 31.44 14.31
C ARG A 667 0.27 30.96 13.82
N ASN A 668 1.16 30.60 14.73
CA ASN A 668 2.40 29.89 14.39
C ASN A 668 2.44 28.48 15.05
N THR A 669 3.62 27.84 15.10
CA THR A 669 3.82 26.49 15.66
C THR A 669 3.64 26.39 17.18
N LYS A 670 3.63 27.53 17.90
CA LYS A 670 3.52 27.64 19.37
C LYS A 670 2.11 28.05 19.84
N LYS A 671 1.69 27.49 20.97
CA LYS A 671 0.27 27.47 21.43
C LYS A 671 -0.29 28.85 21.81
N ASP A 672 0.52 29.75 22.35
CA ASP A 672 0.10 31.04 22.91
C ASP A 672 0.42 32.24 21.99
N GLU A 673 0.74 31.94 20.74
CA GLU A 673 1.23 32.90 19.75
C GLU A 673 0.21 32.99 18.59
N HIS A 674 -0.74 33.93 18.71
CA HIS A 674 -1.83 34.12 17.74
C HIS A 674 -2.24 35.60 17.59
N ILE A 675 -2.60 35.98 16.36
CA ILE A 675 -3.21 37.26 16.02
C ILE A 675 -4.73 37.08 16.07
N THR A 676 -5.42 37.87 16.89
CA THR A 676 -6.88 37.98 16.88
C THR A 676 -7.29 39.33 16.34
N PHE A 677 -8.03 39.35 15.24
CA PHE A 677 -8.49 40.59 14.62
C PHE A 677 -9.69 41.18 15.37
N GLU A 678 -9.63 42.46 15.73
CA GLU A 678 -10.77 43.20 16.30
C GLU A 678 -11.83 43.51 15.25
N SER A 679 -11.37 43.82 14.04
CA SER A 679 -12.22 44.11 12.89
C SER A 679 -11.53 43.69 11.60
N LEU A 680 -12.32 43.22 10.63
CA LEU A 680 -11.85 42.86 9.29
C LEU A 680 -12.97 43.16 8.30
N ALA A 681 -12.76 44.12 7.40
CA ALA A 681 -13.77 44.62 6.47
C ALA A 681 -13.24 44.63 5.02
N PRO A 682 -14.12 44.45 4.02
CA PRO A 682 -13.73 44.57 2.61
C PRO A 682 -13.20 45.96 2.30
N ARG A 683 -12.12 46.05 1.53
CA ARG A 683 -11.50 47.33 1.14
C ARG A 683 -11.68 47.57 -0.37
N PRO A 684 -12.14 48.76 -0.79
CA PRO A 684 -12.04 49.16 -2.19
C PRO A 684 -10.59 49.56 -2.51
N GLY A 685 -9.98 48.93 -3.53
CA GLY A 685 -8.57 49.10 -3.88
C GLY A 685 -8.21 48.64 -5.28
N ASP A 686 -6.91 48.55 -5.57
CA ASP A 686 -6.34 48.14 -6.87
C ASP A 686 -6.56 46.63 -7.16
N GLY A 687 -7.10 45.90 -6.17
CA GLY A 687 -7.58 44.51 -6.30
C GLY A 687 -6.67 43.47 -5.65
N TRP A 688 -5.48 43.84 -5.16
CA TRP A 688 -4.52 42.90 -4.55
C TRP A 688 -4.71 42.78 -3.04
N VAL A 689 -5.01 43.89 -2.36
CA VAL A 689 -5.45 43.89 -0.96
C VAL A 689 -6.98 43.84 -0.91
N SER A 690 -7.51 42.68 -0.51
CA SER A 690 -8.96 42.41 -0.54
C SER A 690 -9.67 42.93 0.72
N TYR A 691 -8.99 42.99 1.86
CA TYR A 691 -9.59 43.39 3.15
C TYR A 691 -8.63 44.21 4.01
N GLU A 692 -9.18 44.99 4.92
CA GLU A 692 -8.45 45.74 5.93
C GLU A 692 -8.99 45.46 7.33
N GLY A 693 -8.12 45.56 8.34
CA GLY A 693 -8.49 45.28 9.72
C GLY A 693 -7.58 45.94 10.74
N ARG A 694 -7.84 45.63 12.01
CA ARG A 694 -7.00 46.04 13.15
C ARG A 694 -6.85 44.89 14.15
N TYR A 695 -5.71 44.83 14.80
CA TYR A 695 -5.47 43.95 15.95
C TYR A 695 -4.60 44.65 17.00
N GLU A 696 -4.77 44.25 18.27
CA GLU A 696 -3.93 44.70 19.38
C GLU A 696 -2.81 43.67 19.63
N ASP A 697 -1.55 44.11 19.65
CA ASP A 697 -0.43 43.25 20.02
C ASP A 697 -0.28 43.06 21.54
N LYS A 698 0.56 42.13 22.01
CA LYS A 698 0.79 41.91 23.45
C LYS A 698 1.40 43.12 24.19
N LYS A 699 1.89 44.13 23.45
CA LYS A 699 2.42 45.38 24.00
C LYS A 699 1.34 46.47 24.09
N GLY A 700 0.09 46.17 23.74
CA GLY A 700 -1.04 47.09 23.79
C GLY A 700 -1.07 48.11 22.65
N LYS A 701 -0.29 47.89 21.57
CA LYS A 701 -0.27 48.77 20.40
C LYS A 701 -1.25 48.24 19.35
N VAL A 702 -2.16 49.09 18.90
CA VAL A 702 -3.09 48.79 17.81
C VAL A 702 -2.35 48.88 16.49
N GLN A 703 -2.35 47.79 15.72
CA GLN A 703 -1.72 47.67 14.41
C GLN A 703 -2.80 47.65 13.31
N ARG A 704 -2.57 48.36 12.21
CA ARG A 704 -3.40 48.29 11.00
C ARG A 704 -2.92 47.15 10.12
N VAL A 705 -3.84 46.25 9.76
CA VAL A 705 -3.54 45.08 8.93
C VAL A 705 -4.23 45.16 7.58
N ALA A 706 -3.49 44.87 6.51
CA ALA A 706 -4.00 44.58 5.18
C ALA A 706 -4.05 43.07 4.97
N VAL A 707 -5.10 42.55 4.33
CA VAL A 707 -5.21 41.13 3.99
C VAL A 707 -5.35 40.96 2.48
N ALA A 708 -4.45 40.18 1.89
CA ALA A 708 -4.47 39.80 0.48
C ALA A 708 -4.80 38.31 0.36
N VAL A 709 -5.80 37.94 -0.44
CA VAL A 709 -6.20 36.54 -0.64
C VAL A 709 -5.66 36.05 -1.98
N GLY A 710 -4.78 35.06 -1.92
CA GLY A 710 -4.18 34.41 -3.08
C GLY A 710 -5.15 33.56 -3.90
N PRO A 711 -4.70 33.06 -5.05
CA PRO A 711 -5.51 32.21 -5.93
C PRO A 711 -5.93 30.91 -5.24
N GLU A 712 -7.11 30.38 -5.63
CA GLU A 712 -7.69 29.19 -4.98
C GLU A 712 -6.93 27.91 -5.32
N TYR A 713 -6.51 27.73 -6.57
CA TYR A 713 -5.88 26.50 -7.09
C TYR A 713 -4.40 26.66 -7.44
N ASP A 714 -3.81 27.82 -7.14
CA ASP A 714 -2.44 28.16 -7.52
C ASP A 714 -1.66 28.70 -6.31
N ALA A 715 -0.34 28.76 -6.41
CA ALA A 715 0.52 29.33 -5.38
C ALA A 715 0.51 30.86 -5.44
N VAL A 716 0.77 31.52 -4.31
CA VAL A 716 1.00 32.96 -4.28
C VAL A 716 2.40 33.26 -4.84
N GLY A 717 2.47 33.87 -6.02
CA GLY A 717 3.73 34.24 -6.69
C GLY A 717 4.33 35.58 -6.25
N ARG A 718 5.58 35.86 -6.67
CA ARG A 718 6.31 37.10 -6.36
C ARG A 718 5.57 38.35 -6.80
N ASP A 719 5.01 38.37 -8.00
CA ASP A 719 4.29 39.54 -8.51
C ASP A 719 3.07 39.86 -7.66
N PHE A 720 2.31 38.85 -7.24
CA PHE A 720 1.20 39.02 -6.32
C PHE A 720 1.68 39.64 -4.99
N MET A 721 2.77 39.12 -4.42
CA MET A 721 3.38 39.67 -3.20
C MET A 721 3.82 41.12 -3.36
N VAL A 722 4.54 41.45 -4.44
CA VAL A 722 5.05 42.80 -4.71
C VAL A 722 3.91 43.80 -4.89
N GLN A 723 2.85 43.43 -5.64
CA GLN A 723 1.71 44.32 -5.85
C GLN A 723 0.90 44.50 -4.56
N ALA A 724 0.65 43.42 -3.82
CA ALA A 724 -0.02 43.49 -2.52
C ALA A 724 0.79 44.34 -1.51
N GLN A 725 2.12 44.20 -1.48
CA GLN A 725 3.01 45.00 -0.64
C GLN A 725 3.00 46.48 -1.02
N LYS A 726 3.09 46.82 -2.32
CA LYS A 726 3.00 48.21 -2.80
C LYS A 726 1.66 48.84 -2.42
N GLU A 727 0.57 48.09 -2.55
CA GLU A 727 -0.78 48.55 -2.19
C GLU A 727 -0.93 48.72 -0.66
N ALA A 728 -0.33 47.84 0.14
CA ALA A 728 -0.30 47.96 1.60
C ALA A 728 0.53 49.16 2.08
N LEU A 729 1.71 49.40 1.49
CA LEU A 729 2.55 50.56 1.80
C LEU A 729 1.82 51.88 1.47
N ARG A 730 1.17 51.97 0.30
CA ARG A 730 0.33 53.13 -0.05
C ARG A 730 -0.83 53.35 0.93
N GLY A 731 -1.35 52.25 1.50
CA GLY A 731 -2.42 52.28 2.49
C GLY A 731 -1.99 52.63 3.91
N LEU A 732 -0.68 52.81 4.15
CA LEU A 732 -0.07 53.04 5.47
C LEU A 732 -0.47 51.97 6.50
N PHE A 733 -0.43 50.70 6.08
CA PHE A 733 -0.64 49.56 6.97
C PHE A 733 0.66 49.17 7.68
N ASP A 734 0.56 48.70 8.91
CA ASP A 734 1.71 48.23 9.69
C ASP A 734 2.04 46.77 9.37
N VAL A 735 1.03 45.98 9.00
CA VAL A 735 1.17 44.55 8.69
C VAL A 735 0.38 44.19 7.42
N LEU A 736 0.96 43.37 6.55
CA LEU A 736 0.30 42.74 5.41
C LEU A 736 0.23 41.23 5.65
N VAL A 737 -0.96 40.67 5.80
CA VAL A 737 -1.19 39.23 5.83
C VAL A 737 -1.58 38.77 4.43
N VAL A 738 -0.70 38.02 3.80
CA VAL A 738 -1.02 37.34 2.54
C VAL A 738 -1.50 35.94 2.87
N CYS A 739 -2.69 35.57 2.42
CA CYS A 739 -3.29 34.26 2.62
C CYS A 739 -3.15 33.42 1.35
N GLY A 740 -2.45 32.30 1.41
CA GLY A 740 -2.26 31.39 0.29
C GLY A 740 -2.30 29.94 0.77
N PHE A 741 -2.89 29.01 0.02
CA PHE A 741 -2.76 27.58 0.38
C PHE A 741 -1.29 27.14 0.34
N GLN A 742 -0.50 27.72 -0.57
CA GLN A 742 0.95 27.61 -0.70
C GLN A 742 1.54 28.93 -1.24
N PHE A 743 2.85 29.14 -1.06
CA PHE A 743 3.60 30.31 -1.52
C PHE A 743 4.72 29.87 -2.46
N ALA A 744 4.99 30.65 -3.51
CA ALA A 744 6.10 30.38 -4.42
C ALA A 744 7.45 30.71 -3.73
N PRO A 745 8.53 29.94 -3.96
CA PRO A 745 9.83 30.15 -3.27
C PRO A 745 10.46 31.53 -3.49
N GLU A 746 10.17 32.22 -4.60
CA GLU A 746 10.66 33.58 -4.86
C GLU A 746 10.04 34.62 -3.91
N THR A 747 8.98 34.23 -3.19
CA THR A 747 8.39 35.04 -2.14
C THR A 747 9.17 34.93 -0.82
N ASP A 748 10.04 33.92 -0.66
CA ASP A 748 10.89 33.63 0.51
C ASP A 748 12.16 34.49 0.57
N GLU A 749 12.09 35.71 0.05
CA GLU A 749 13.11 36.72 0.32
C GLU A 749 12.65 37.57 1.52
N SER A 750 13.51 37.74 2.54
CA SER A 750 13.33 38.72 3.62
C SER A 750 13.26 40.19 3.16
N ARG A 751 13.21 40.44 1.85
CA ARG A 751 13.11 41.75 1.20
C ARG A 751 11.70 42.35 1.24
N PHE A 752 10.68 41.56 1.57
CA PHE A 752 9.30 42.07 1.67
C PHE A 752 9.04 42.82 2.98
N ASP A 753 9.80 42.52 4.02
CA ASP A 753 9.77 43.31 5.24
C ASP A 753 10.50 44.63 5.01
N THR A 754 9.81 45.72 5.28
CA THR A 754 10.39 47.06 5.24
C THR A 754 10.38 47.64 6.66
N ARG A 755 11.08 48.76 6.88
CA ARG A 755 11.04 49.46 8.17
C ARG A 755 9.62 49.78 8.64
N ASP A 756 8.69 49.96 7.70
CA ASP A 756 7.36 50.50 7.94
C ASP A 756 6.22 49.49 7.66
N LEU A 757 6.52 48.27 7.19
CA LEU A 757 5.53 47.23 6.90
C LEU A 757 6.13 45.83 7.10
N ILE A 758 5.47 45.01 7.93
CA ILE A 758 5.76 43.59 8.13
C ILE A 758 4.88 42.74 7.22
N VAL A 759 5.43 41.76 6.51
CA VAL A 759 4.69 40.90 5.58
C VAL A 759 4.61 39.46 6.13
N LEU A 760 3.39 39.02 6.44
CA LEU A 760 3.10 37.70 6.97
C LEU A 760 2.51 36.80 5.89
N LYS A 761 3.17 35.67 5.65
CA LYS A 761 2.67 34.61 4.78
C LYS A 761 1.83 33.64 5.61
N ALA A 762 0.52 33.83 5.60
CA ALA A 762 -0.43 32.93 6.25
C ALA A 762 -0.79 31.79 5.30
N ARG A 763 -0.23 30.60 5.58
CA ARG A 763 -0.58 29.38 4.86
C ARG A 763 -2.00 28.96 5.26
N MET A 764 -2.89 28.90 4.27
CA MET A 764 -4.27 28.46 4.39
C MET A 764 -4.35 26.94 4.42
N ASN A 765 -5.17 26.40 5.31
CA ASN A 765 -5.47 24.98 5.31
C ASN A 765 -6.41 24.61 4.14
N GLN A 766 -6.17 23.49 3.45
CA GLN A 766 -6.96 23.04 2.29
C GLN A 766 -8.47 22.88 2.60
N ASP A 767 -8.82 22.71 3.88
CA ASP A 767 -10.19 22.70 4.40
C ASP A 767 -11.05 23.92 4.08
N ILE A 768 -10.44 25.09 3.81
CA ILE A 768 -11.20 26.29 3.37
C ILE A 768 -11.97 25.99 2.07
N ARG A 769 -11.53 25.03 1.25
CA ARG A 769 -12.20 24.61 0.01
C ARG A 769 -13.45 23.75 0.23
N VAL A 770 -13.63 23.17 1.42
CA VAL A 770 -14.70 22.19 1.70
C VAL A 770 -16.00 22.85 2.21
N GLY A 771 -15.97 24.15 2.54
CA GLY A 771 -17.14 24.95 2.91
C GLY A 771 -17.83 24.56 4.23
N ASP A 772 -19.08 24.97 4.41
CA ASP A 772 -19.91 24.84 5.64
C ASP A 772 -20.39 23.40 5.99
N ARG A 773 -19.72 22.36 5.49
CA ARG A 773 -20.10 20.96 5.73
C ARG A 773 -19.65 20.42 7.10
N LEU A 774 -18.89 21.20 7.86
CA LEU A 774 -18.31 20.82 9.16
C LEU A 774 -19.06 21.46 10.33
N LYS A 775 -19.38 20.69 11.37
CA LYS A 775 -19.87 21.24 12.64
C LYS A 775 -18.67 21.68 13.48
N ASN A 776 -18.59 22.97 13.80
CA ASN A 776 -17.55 23.56 14.64
C ASN A 776 -16.14 23.05 14.28
N THR A 777 -15.60 23.47 13.13
CA THR A 777 -14.13 23.59 13.03
C THR A 777 -13.70 24.35 14.28
N GLY A 778 -12.97 23.69 15.19
CA GLY A 778 -12.25 24.41 16.22
C GLY A 778 -11.50 25.48 15.47
N ALA A 779 -11.81 26.75 15.73
CA ALA A 779 -11.30 27.90 14.98
C ALA A 779 -9.78 28.07 15.18
N SER A 780 -9.05 27.02 15.48
CA SER A 780 -7.78 27.09 16.15
C SER A 780 -6.59 26.92 15.24
N ASN A 781 -6.69 26.64 13.92
CA ASN A 781 -5.50 26.42 13.05
C ASN A 781 -5.74 26.61 11.53
N MET A 782 -6.64 27.52 11.09
CA MET A 782 -6.94 27.67 9.64
C MET A 782 -5.87 28.43 8.86
N PHE A 783 -5.07 29.25 9.54
CA PHE A 783 -4.05 30.13 8.97
C PHE A 783 -2.77 30.04 9.81
N VAL A 784 -1.71 29.47 9.24
CA VAL A 784 -0.43 29.25 9.93
C VAL A 784 0.70 30.01 9.24
N VAL A 785 1.47 30.78 9.99
CA VAL A 785 2.71 31.43 9.52
C VAL A 785 3.88 30.52 9.86
N PHE A 786 4.68 30.19 8.85
CA PHE A 786 5.86 29.32 8.96
C PHE A 786 7.06 30.06 8.36
N GLY A 787 8.24 29.94 8.97
CA GLY A 787 9.47 30.57 8.47
C GLY A 787 10.35 29.63 7.65
N GLU A 788 11.51 30.14 7.29
CA GLU A 788 12.41 29.48 6.34
C GLU A 788 13.32 28.44 7.02
N PRO A 789 13.80 27.42 6.27
CA PRO A 789 14.84 26.56 6.80
C PRO A 789 16.14 27.37 6.94
N ASP A 790 16.72 27.36 8.15
CA ASP A 790 17.99 28.00 8.45
C ASP A 790 19.14 27.02 8.16
N ILE A 791 19.90 27.32 7.10
CA ILE A 791 20.84 26.40 6.48
C ILE A 791 22.14 27.15 6.12
N GLU A 792 23.27 26.53 6.43
CA GLU A 792 24.59 27.00 6.02
C GLU A 792 25.22 26.04 4.99
N VAL A 793 25.72 26.58 3.87
CA VAL A 793 26.45 25.81 2.86
C VAL A 793 27.94 26.13 2.98
N ARG A 794 28.76 25.14 3.30
CA ARG A 794 30.20 25.30 3.54
C ARG A 794 31.04 24.57 2.46
N PRO A 795 32.06 25.23 1.88
CA PRO A 795 33.02 24.55 1.02
C PRO A 795 33.98 23.68 1.85
N VAL A 796 34.29 22.49 1.34
CA VAL A 796 35.19 21.50 1.96
C VAL A 796 36.32 21.17 0.98
N ALA A 797 37.43 20.61 1.48
CA ALA A 797 38.58 20.23 0.68
C ALA A 797 38.19 19.33 -0.52
N GLY A 798 38.79 19.60 -1.69
CA GLY A 798 38.56 18.83 -2.91
C GLY A 798 37.36 19.27 -3.77
N GLN A 799 37.01 20.56 -3.78
CA GLN A 799 35.87 21.12 -4.53
C GLN A 799 34.51 20.48 -4.16
N LYS A 800 34.37 20.13 -2.88
CA LYS A 800 33.14 19.57 -2.32
C LYS A 800 32.43 20.59 -1.45
N TYR A 801 31.14 20.38 -1.24
CA TYR A 801 30.31 21.21 -0.36
C TYR A 801 29.61 20.33 0.67
N GLU A 802 29.40 20.89 1.85
CA GLU A 802 28.57 20.34 2.92
C GLU A 802 27.46 21.34 3.23
N VAL A 803 26.31 20.83 3.65
CA VAL A 803 25.13 21.58 4.06
C VAL A 803 24.84 21.28 5.52
N GLU A 804 24.75 22.30 6.37
CA GLU A 804 24.35 22.15 7.78
C GLU A 804 22.98 22.79 8.00
N ILE A 805 22.05 22.03 8.60
CA ILE A 805 20.78 22.56 9.08
C ILE A 805 20.97 23.10 10.50
N LEU A 806 20.72 24.39 10.69
CA LEU A 806 20.74 25.05 11.98
C LEU A 806 19.36 25.01 12.65
N GLY A 807 18.29 24.93 11.87
CA GLY A 807 16.93 24.83 12.36
C GLY A 807 15.89 25.26 11.35
N VAL A 808 14.72 25.66 11.85
CA VAL A 808 13.69 26.35 11.08
C VAL A 808 13.35 27.65 11.81
N ASP A 809 13.33 28.75 11.07
CA ASP A 809 12.89 30.03 11.60
C ASP A 809 11.39 30.00 11.89
N ILE A 810 10.99 30.40 13.10
CA ILE A 810 9.60 30.49 13.52
C ILE A 810 9.29 31.96 13.81
N PHE A 811 8.41 32.55 13.03
CA PHE A 811 7.90 33.90 13.29
C PHE A 811 6.97 33.89 14.50
N ASP A 812 7.21 34.74 15.50
CA ASP A 812 6.31 34.98 16.63
C ASP A 812 5.30 36.10 16.29
N PRO A 813 4.02 35.77 16.00
CA PRO A 813 2.98 36.74 15.68
C PRO A 813 2.63 37.70 16.84
N THR A 814 3.04 37.41 18.07
CA THR A 814 2.73 38.22 19.24
C THR A 814 3.81 39.22 19.61
N THR A 815 5.07 38.93 19.27
CA THR A 815 6.19 39.87 19.47
C THR A 815 6.65 40.55 18.19
N GLY A 816 6.38 39.94 17.03
CA GLY A 816 6.85 40.39 15.72
C GLY A 816 8.29 39.98 15.40
N GLU A 817 8.87 39.02 16.14
CA GLU A 817 10.27 38.61 16.00
C GLU A 817 10.42 37.21 15.37
N LEU A 818 11.48 37.02 14.59
CA LEU A 818 11.88 35.72 14.05
C LEU A 818 12.72 34.97 15.11
N ARG A 819 12.41 33.70 15.38
CA ARG A 819 13.14 32.87 16.34
C ARG A 819 13.55 31.54 15.73
N SER A 820 14.84 31.23 15.76
CA SER A 820 15.37 29.92 15.35
C SER A 820 15.41 28.95 16.54
N SER A 821 15.30 27.66 16.25
CA SER A 821 15.36 26.58 17.24
C SER A 821 16.76 26.43 17.83
N ALA A 822 16.88 26.06 19.11
CA ALA A 822 18.18 25.84 19.75
C ALA A 822 18.86 24.53 19.31
N ASP A 823 18.07 23.50 19.00
CA ASP A 823 18.53 22.24 18.39
C ASP A 823 17.61 21.93 17.18
N PRO A 824 18.14 21.73 15.97
CA PRO A 824 17.34 21.36 14.80
C PRO A 824 16.53 20.07 14.99
N ARG A 825 16.92 19.19 15.91
CA ARG A 825 16.21 17.94 16.24
C ARG A 825 14.84 18.16 16.88
N ASP A 826 14.58 19.33 17.45
CA ASP A 826 13.30 19.63 18.09
C ASP A 826 12.19 19.95 17.06
N ASP A 827 12.59 20.40 15.88
CA ASP A 827 11.70 20.92 14.84
C ASP A 827 11.75 20.14 13.54
N VAL A 828 12.86 19.46 13.21
CA VAL A 828 13.05 18.76 11.93
C VAL A 828 12.96 17.24 12.10
N ALA A 829 11.98 16.63 11.43
CA ALA A 829 11.82 15.17 11.39
C ALA A 829 12.80 14.52 10.41
N CYS A 830 12.85 15.04 9.19
CA CYS A 830 13.78 14.60 8.15
C CYS A 830 14.07 15.72 7.16
N TRP A 831 15.16 15.56 6.42
CA TRP A 831 15.56 16.51 5.39
C TRP A 831 16.25 15.81 4.22
N PHE A 832 16.15 16.41 3.04
CA PHE A 832 16.59 15.87 1.77
C PHE A 832 17.41 16.91 1.00
N ILE A 833 18.38 16.43 0.20
CA ILE A 833 19.16 17.27 -0.71
C ILE A 833 19.10 16.69 -2.10
N ASP A 834 18.85 17.56 -3.07
CA ASP A 834 19.19 17.35 -4.48
C ASP A 834 20.49 18.08 -4.77
N ASP A 835 21.60 17.33 -4.84
CA ASP A 835 22.94 17.84 -5.10
C ASP A 835 23.23 18.06 -6.59
N ALA A 836 22.23 17.90 -7.49
CA ALA A 836 22.33 18.23 -8.92
C ALA A 836 20.98 18.75 -9.46
N TYR A 837 20.39 19.70 -8.73
CA TYR A 837 19.07 20.23 -9.04
C TYR A 837 19.05 20.97 -10.38
N ASP A 838 18.09 20.62 -11.23
CA ASP A 838 17.97 21.06 -12.64
C ASP A 838 16.83 22.06 -12.90
N ASP A 839 16.14 22.48 -11.83
CA ASP A 839 14.91 23.29 -11.89
C ASP A 839 13.73 22.65 -12.66
N GLU A 840 13.82 21.36 -13.02
CA GLU A 840 12.70 20.61 -13.60
C GLU A 840 12.13 19.60 -12.61
N SER A 841 12.93 19.08 -11.68
CA SER A 841 12.48 18.04 -10.75
C SER A 841 13.36 17.94 -9.50
N PHE A 842 12.73 17.79 -8.34
CA PHE A 842 13.43 17.46 -7.11
C PHE A 842 13.68 15.95 -6.97
N PHE A 843 14.95 15.54 -7.06
CA PHE A 843 15.40 14.17 -6.79
C PHE A 843 15.99 14.05 -5.40
N VAL A 844 15.48 13.09 -4.60
CA VAL A 844 16.04 12.79 -3.28
C VAL A 844 17.35 12.02 -3.46
N ARG A 845 18.47 12.75 -3.55
CA ARG A 845 19.83 12.20 -3.71
C ARG A 845 20.51 11.97 -2.36
N HIS A 846 20.21 12.82 -1.38
CA HIS A 846 20.59 12.64 0.02
C HIS A 846 19.35 12.64 0.92
N ALA A 847 19.37 11.80 1.96
CA ALA A 847 18.30 11.71 2.93
C ALA A 847 18.83 11.55 4.36
N TYR A 848 18.27 12.33 5.28
CA TYR A 848 18.73 12.42 6.67
C TYR A 848 17.54 12.46 7.63
N PHE A 849 17.68 11.80 8.79
CA PHE A 849 16.62 11.60 9.77
C PHE A 849 17.13 11.96 11.17
N LEU A 850 16.64 13.06 11.75
CA LEU A 850 17.22 13.61 12.99
C LEU A 850 16.71 12.94 14.27
N ASN A 851 15.59 12.22 14.22
CA ASN A 851 14.95 11.54 15.36
C ASN A 851 15.68 10.30 15.92
N GLY A 852 16.93 10.06 15.52
CA GLY A 852 17.80 9.05 16.11
C GLY A 852 17.33 7.59 15.99
N LYS A 853 17.92 6.72 16.82
CA LYS A 853 17.84 5.24 16.73
C LYS A 853 16.48 4.63 17.16
N GLU A 854 15.61 5.36 17.87
CA GLU A 854 14.34 4.81 18.40
C GLU A 854 13.26 4.61 17.33
N SER A 855 13.37 5.31 16.19
CA SER A 855 12.47 5.19 15.04
C SER A 855 13.23 5.04 13.71
N ASP A 856 14.41 4.41 13.74
CA ASP A 856 15.30 4.20 12.59
C ASP A 856 14.55 3.50 11.42
N PRO A 857 14.23 4.23 10.32
CA PRO A 857 13.49 3.66 9.20
C PRO A 857 14.29 2.57 8.48
N TYR A 858 15.62 2.62 8.55
CA TYR A 858 16.53 1.66 7.92
C TYR A 858 16.90 0.48 8.83
N ALA A 859 16.35 0.36 10.04
CA ALA A 859 16.76 -0.66 11.00
C ALA A 859 16.65 -2.10 10.45
N ALA A 860 15.60 -2.37 9.65
CA ALA A 860 15.43 -3.67 9.00
C ALA A 860 16.49 -3.90 7.91
N LEU A 861 16.79 -2.87 7.13
CA LEU A 861 17.80 -2.93 6.07
C LEU A 861 19.23 -3.06 6.63
N LYS A 862 19.56 -2.34 7.71
CA LYS A 862 20.82 -2.48 8.45
C LYS A 862 21.05 -3.92 8.90
N ARG A 863 20.01 -4.56 9.44
CA ARG A 863 20.05 -5.97 9.85
C ARG A 863 20.25 -6.92 8.67
N ALA A 864 19.67 -6.62 7.51
CA ALA A 864 19.77 -7.44 6.31
C ALA A 864 21.14 -7.33 5.62
N LEU A 865 21.72 -6.12 5.56
CA LEU A 865 23.01 -5.85 4.89
C LEU A 865 24.23 -6.15 5.77
N GLY A 866 24.04 -6.27 7.10
CA GLY A 866 25.09 -6.71 8.02
C GLY A 866 26.37 -5.87 7.92
N SER A 867 27.50 -6.50 7.58
CA SER A 867 28.82 -5.87 7.48
C SER A 867 29.15 -5.24 6.12
N GLU A 868 28.21 -5.24 5.16
CA GLU A 868 28.46 -4.73 3.80
C GLU A 868 28.55 -3.20 3.75
N VAL A 869 27.79 -2.52 4.61
CA VAL A 869 27.81 -1.07 4.79
C VAL A 869 28.38 -0.76 6.17
N ASP A 870 29.33 0.17 6.24
CA ASP A 870 30.00 0.52 7.48
C ASP A 870 29.02 1.13 8.50
N LYS A 871 29.24 0.85 9.80
CA LYS A 871 28.42 1.38 10.89
C LYS A 871 28.43 2.91 10.89
N GLU A 872 29.57 3.52 10.60
CA GLU A 872 29.69 4.98 10.52
C GLU A 872 28.93 5.57 9.32
N ALA A 873 28.87 4.85 8.19
CA ALA A 873 28.06 5.26 7.04
C ALA A 873 26.57 5.28 7.43
N TRP A 874 26.09 4.27 8.14
CA TRP A 874 24.72 4.26 8.68
C TRP A 874 24.45 5.36 9.70
N GLU A 875 25.44 5.74 10.51
CA GLU A 875 25.33 6.82 11.49
C GLU A 875 25.30 8.21 10.81
N SER A 876 25.89 8.36 9.62
CA SER A 876 25.83 9.59 8.82
C SER A 876 24.43 9.96 8.34
N LEU A 877 23.45 9.05 8.37
CA LEU A 877 22.05 9.36 8.05
C LEU A 877 21.33 10.10 9.19
N TYR A 878 21.94 10.19 10.38
CA TYR A 878 21.33 10.74 11.60
C TYR A 878 21.97 12.06 12.05
N THR A 879 22.42 12.87 11.08
CA THR A 879 23.16 14.12 11.30
C THR A 879 22.41 15.32 10.74
N ALA A 880 22.64 16.49 11.36
CA ALA A 880 22.18 17.78 10.84
C ALA A 880 23.11 18.35 9.76
N THR A 881 24.31 17.77 9.62
CA THR A 881 25.28 18.09 8.57
C THR A 881 25.24 17.02 7.50
N SER A 882 25.20 17.45 6.23
CA SER A 882 25.24 16.56 5.08
C SER A 882 26.60 15.90 4.94
N ARG A 883 26.63 14.87 4.09
CA ARG A 883 27.88 14.33 3.58
C ARG A 883 28.43 15.29 2.52
N PRO A 884 29.77 15.39 2.34
CA PRO A 884 30.35 16.13 1.25
C PRO A 884 29.89 15.60 -0.10
N PHE A 885 29.43 16.49 -0.99
CA PHE A 885 29.14 16.18 -2.38
C PHE A 885 29.95 17.08 -3.31
N ALA A 886 30.24 16.59 -4.52
CA ALA A 886 30.96 17.37 -5.52
C ALA A 886 30.11 18.57 -5.98
N ARG A 887 30.77 19.60 -6.49
CA ARG A 887 30.07 20.71 -7.13
C ARG A 887 29.11 20.20 -8.21
N PRO A 888 27.81 20.57 -8.19
CA PRO A 888 26.90 20.24 -9.28
C PRO A 888 27.30 20.93 -10.59
N ASP A 889 27.14 20.21 -11.71
CA ASP A 889 27.27 20.78 -13.06
C ASP A 889 26.23 21.88 -13.31
N THR A 890 25.03 21.76 -12.70
CA THR A 890 23.97 22.78 -12.76
C THR A 890 24.31 24.04 -11.94
N GLY A 891 25.30 23.97 -11.05
CA GLY A 891 25.65 25.04 -10.11
C GLY A 891 24.58 25.32 -9.04
N LYS A 892 23.56 24.47 -8.92
CA LYS A 892 22.44 24.64 -8.00
C LYS A 892 22.22 23.37 -7.16
N ILE A 893 21.86 23.58 -5.90
CA ILE A 893 21.37 22.53 -5.01
C ILE A 893 20.00 22.93 -4.45
N CYS A 894 19.15 21.95 -4.17
CA CYS A 894 17.90 22.16 -3.46
C CYS A 894 17.93 21.39 -2.13
N VAL A 895 17.55 22.05 -1.04
CA VAL A 895 17.43 21.44 0.29
C VAL A 895 15.98 21.51 0.72
N LYS A 896 15.41 20.37 1.11
CA LYS A 896 14.03 20.24 1.58
C LYS A 896 14.01 19.75 3.02
N VAL A 897 13.23 20.40 3.87
CA VAL A 897 13.11 20.13 5.30
C VAL A 897 11.66 19.82 5.64
N ILE A 898 11.46 18.75 6.42
CA ILE A 898 10.14 18.30 6.88
C ILE A 898 10.12 18.30 8.40
N ASN A 899 9.15 18.99 8.98
CA ASN A 899 9.01 19.09 10.44
C ASN A 899 8.24 17.89 11.04
N HIS A 900 8.14 17.83 12.37
CA HIS A 900 7.37 16.76 13.05
C HIS A 900 5.87 16.76 12.77
N PHE A 901 5.32 17.85 12.24
CA PHE A 901 3.92 17.98 11.86
C PHE A 901 3.66 17.63 10.38
N GLY A 902 4.70 17.24 9.62
CA GLY A 902 4.59 16.95 8.19
C GLY A 902 4.56 18.20 7.31
N ASP A 903 4.82 19.39 7.86
CA ASP A 903 5.00 20.59 7.05
C ASP A 903 6.35 20.52 6.35
N GLU A 904 6.33 20.90 5.07
CA GLU A 904 7.51 20.88 4.21
C GLU A 904 7.87 22.31 3.80
N VAL A 905 9.17 22.61 3.78
CA VAL A 905 9.77 23.80 3.18
C VAL A 905 11.01 23.42 2.41
N GLN A 906 11.33 24.19 1.37
CA GLN A 906 12.52 23.96 0.55
C GLN A 906 13.20 25.26 0.17
N LYS A 907 14.51 25.21 -0.04
CA LYS A 907 15.34 26.36 -0.44
C LYS A 907 16.38 25.91 -1.46
N VAL A 908 16.57 26.69 -2.52
CA VAL A 908 17.65 26.45 -3.51
C VAL A 908 18.80 27.40 -3.29
N PHE A 909 19.99 26.86 -3.39
CA PHE A 909 21.24 27.58 -3.22
C PHE A 909 22.05 27.49 -4.51
N ARG A 910 22.67 28.60 -4.89
CA ARG A 910 23.68 28.62 -5.95
C ARG A 910 25.04 28.36 -5.34
N VAL A 911 25.73 27.37 -5.86
CA VAL A 911 27.03 26.93 -5.39
C VAL A 911 28.09 27.49 -6.36
N ARG A 912 28.91 28.42 -5.87
CA ARG A 912 29.89 29.18 -6.68
C ARG A 912 31.24 28.50 -6.79
#